data_AF-A0A4R7G552-F1
#
_entry.id   AF-A0A4R7G552-F1
#
_cell.length_a   1.000
_cell.length_b   1.000
_cell.length_c   1.000
_cell.angle_alpha   90.00
_cell.angle_beta   90.00
_cell.angle_gamma   90.00
#
_symmetry.space_group_name_H-M   'P 1'
#
loop_
_entity.id
_entity.type
_entity.pdbx_description
1 polymer ?
#
loop_
_entity_poly.entity_id
_entity_poly.type
_entity_poly.pdbx_seq_one_letter_code
_entity_poly.pdbx_strand_id
1 'polypeptide(L)'
;MQLDKPLVGELLDGAKTRYQIPLYQRTFDWEERHFEQLWSDLLNLAIARRTDPESEHFLGTLVLDVGHQTPNDYTFLVVDGQQRLTTLTMLLAAIRDIYREQGSDVAEEIQEDRLIHRRKPSKPERFRLWPTQGDREDFMKIIDGEVDRASSSNLVAAYSYFTKSFRKALEERGVGIDEVRSAALDGIRFVSITAEEQDNVYAIFESLNNTGLKLTQGDLLRNYFFSRLGHLAESVYASFWYPMQERLSRADLTHLFWLDLTWSDTEAKKDDTFKKQAERAREPDPEQLRDKIKRFNRLSILLEVIRLPSKESDPQVRRALQRLVDFGIESTDPLVLGLLNLRQTGDITNEQTADALAVIESFLVRRLIVRAPHNALSRILMRAYASVDPSDPAASLLDYFSRDNKDFASNERIREAVTSVNFYRSGTRRQQKTLLTWLEGELAGNEPVVLTKTTVEHVLPQKLTDVWREELEKDTGDFVSPESVHETYVHTLANLTISGYNSSLSNRPFSVKRELLIEKGNIELNKWIASKEKWRRTEIIERGDYLSDLIARTWVGPTSVSSGDSRNDETAEIADALAKVPTGTWVSFGDLADATEVTVVGVKRVLAASEVPLAWRVMEANGRYSPQTSKDAFRTNLENEGVQFDATGAAMQSYRWNFGASFGGAATLVRDTAGDVHAGPIREFLEEAANRLAPSVSAAVDTAVNSWLLCGGKVSLSVDPGEHDVLTAMLQEAEGGTSVAELRLTPTNGLWLRRYDQEGHELVDAKTVGSIVALSDGPE
;
A
#
# COMPACT_ATOMS: atom_id res chain seq x y z
N MET A 1 -36.92 -8.45 3.60
CA MET A 1 -36.78 -7.02 3.97
C MET A 1 -38.14 -6.35 4.03
N GLN A 2 -38.44 -5.66 5.13
CA GLN A 2 -39.64 -4.81 5.29
C GLN A 2 -39.26 -3.34 5.11
N LEU A 3 -40.08 -2.60 4.35
CA LEU A 3 -39.89 -1.18 4.09
C LEU A 3 -41.10 -0.42 4.60
N ASP A 4 -40.84 0.46 5.57
CA ASP A 4 -41.84 1.33 6.18
C ASP A 4 -41.44 2.78 6.03
N LYS A 5 -42.39 3.70 6.21
CA LYS A 5 -42.13 5.13 6.16
C LYS A 5 -42.63 5.82 7.43
N PRO A 6 -42.14 5.50 8.63
CA PRO A 6 -42.73 6.01 9.85
C PRO A 6 -42.45 7.51 10.05
N LEU A 7 -43.42 8.22 10.62
CA LEU A 7 -43.16 9.51 11.27
C LEU A 7 -42.33 9.31 12.54
N VAL A 8 -41.60 10.33 12.98
CA VAL A 8 -40.78 10.25 14.21
C VAL A 8 -41.62 9.90 15.43
N GLY A 9 -42.83 10.47 15.52
CA GLY A 9 -43.81 10.15 16.56
C GLY A 9 -44.12 8.67 16.59
N GLU A 10 -44.49 8.09 15.45
CA GLU A 10 -44.81 6.66 15.29
C GLU A 10 -43.60 5.76 15.58
N LEU A 11 -42.43 6.12 15.04
CA LEU A 11 -41.17 5.37 15.21
C LEU A 11 -40.82 5.23 16.70
N LEU A 12 -40.98 6.32 17.45
CA LEU A 12 -40.70 6.39 18.88
C LEU A 12 -41.93 6.07 19.74
N ASP A 13 -43.06 5.70 19.14
CA ASP A 13 -44.26 5.27 19.86
C ASP A 13 -44.23 3.78 20.17
N GLY A 14 -44.63 3.38 21.37
CA GLY A 14 -44.87 1.96 21.70
C GLY A 14 -44.11 1.44 22.91
N ALA A 15 -44.84 0.99 23.93
CA ALA A 15 -44.32 0.59 25.24
C ALA A 15 -43.29 -0.56 25.24
N LYS A 16 -43.05 -1.22 24.09
CA LYS A 16 -42.22 -2.42 23.99
C LYS A 16 -41.07 -2.31 22.99
N THR A 17 -40.98 -1.26 22.17
CA THR A 17 -39.99 -1.13 21.10
C THR A 17 -38.81 -0.26 21.51
N ARG A 18 -37.57 -0.70 21.28
CA ARG A 18 -36.35 0.09 21.51
C ARG A 18 -35.39 0.04 20.34
N TYR A 19 -34.59 1.07 20.22
CA TYR A 19 -33.50 1.18 19.25
C TYR A 19 -32.16 1.12 19.97
N GLN A 20 -31.27 0.26 19.52
CA GLN A 20 -29.95 0.12 20.10
C GLN A 20 -28.90 0.35 19.02
N ILE A 21 -28.01 1.31 19.25
CA ILE A 21 -26.84 1.55 18.43
C ILE A 21 -25.79 0.48 18.82
N PRO A 22 -25.39 -0.40 17.89
CA PRO A 22 -24.43 -1.46 18.19
C PRO A 22 -23.05 -0.92 18.62
N LEU A 23 -22.31 -1.68 19.42
CA LEU A 23 -21.00 -1.27 19.98
C LEU A 23 -19.94 -0.95 18.92
N TYR A 24 -20.09 -1.52 17.73
CA TYR A 24 -19.19 -1.32 16.61
C TYR A 24 -19.41 0.02 15.89
N GLN A 25 -20.52 0.70 16.15
CA GLN A 25 -20.79 1.99 15.55
C GLN A 25 -19.95 3.10 16.19
N ARG A 26 -19.60 4.10 15.38
CA ARG A 26 -18.91 5.29 15.86
C ARG A 26 -19.77 6.07 16.85
N THR A 27 -19.12 6.81 17.73
CA THR A 27 -19.77 7.77 18.63
C THR A 27 -20.49 8.87 17.85
N PHE A 28 -21.29 9.65 18.55
CA PHE A 28 -21.97 10.81 18.00
C PHE A 28 -20.97 11.88 17.56
N ASP A 29 -21.06 12.28 16.30
CA ASP A 29 -20.00 13.03 15.61
C ASP A 29 -20.56 14.10 14.67
N TRP A 30 -21.86 14.37 14.72
CA TRP A 30 -22.42 15.52 14.04
C TRP A 30 -21.98 16.81 14.73
N GLU A 31 -21.55 17.76 13.92
CA GLU A 31 -21.13 19.11 14.32
C GLU A 31 -22.28 20.13 14.18
N GLU A 32 -22.08 21.34 14.69
CA GLU A 32 -23.07 22.42 14.74
C GLU A 32 -23.79 22.68 13.40
N ARG A 33 -23.09 22.63 12.27
CA ARG A 33 -23.68 22.77 10.92
C ARG A 33 -24.84 21.81 10.64
N HIS A 34 -24.77 20.58 11.17
CA HIS A 34 -25.82 19.58 10.99
C HIS A 34 -27.04 19.89 11.86
N PHE A 35 -26.81 20.44 13.06
CA PHE A 35 -27.88 20.84 13.98
C PHE A 35 -28.60 22.09 13.45
N GLU A 36 -27.84 23.04 12.90
CA GLU A 36 -28.34 24.24 12.22
C GLU A 36 -29.24 23.87 11.04
N GLN A 37 -28.80 22.93 10.20
CA GLN A 37 -29.60 22.46 9.08
C GLN A 37 -30.90 21.83 9.55
N LEU A 38 -30.85 20.85 10.47
CA LEU A 38 -32.04 20.20 11.02
C LEU A 38 -32.99 21.22 11.68
N TRP A 39 -32.45 22.19 12.41
CA TRP A 39 -33.24 23.23 13.06
C TRP A 39 -33.94 24.15 12.05
N SER A 40 -33.22 24.58 11.01
CA SER A 40 -33.78 25.37 9.92
C SER A 40 -34.91 24.63 9.21
N ASP A 41 -34.68 23.36 8.86
CA ASP A 41 -35.67 22.52 8.19
C ASP A 41 -36.92 22.33 9.06
N LEU A 42 -36.73 22.10 10.36
CA LEU A 42 -37.81 21.97 11.33
C LEU A 42 -38.65 23.26 11.48
N LEU A 43 -38.01 24.43 11.52
CA LEU A 43 -38.74 25.72 11.60
C LEU A 43 -39.53 25.99 10.32
N ASN A 44 -38.94 25.72 9.16
CA ASN A 44 -39.62 25.86 7.87
C ASN A 44 -40.84 24.93 7.81
N LEU A 45 -40.68 23.69 8.29
CA LEU A 45 -41.76 22.73 8.37
C LEU A 45 -42.87 23.17 9.33
N ALA A 46 -42.52 23.68 10.52
CA ALA A 46 -43.49 24.21 11.48
C ALA A 46 -44.31 25.36 10.88
N ILE A 47 -43.68 26.25 10.11
CA ILE A 47 -44.36 27.34 9.41
C ILE A 47 -45.28 26.81 8.31
N ALA A 48 -44.80 25.88 7.48
CA ALA A 48 -45.59 25.27 6.40
C ALA A 48 -46.85 24.55 6.93
N ARG A 49 -46.72 23.87 8.07
CA ARG A 49 -47.80 23.13 8.74
C ARG A 49 -48.94 23.99 9.26
N ARG A 50 -48.76 25.32 9.35
CA ARG A 50 -49.86 26.27 9.64
C ARG A 50 -50.91 26.31 8.54
N THR A 51 -50.46 26.20 7.29
CA THR A 51 -51.32 26.26 6.10
C THR A 51 -51.66 24.87 5.58
N ASP A 52 -50.76 23.90 5.77
CA ASP A 52 -50.94 22.52 5.33
C ASP A 52 -50.50 21.55 6.43
N PRO A 53 -51.42 21.13 7.33
CA PRO A 53 -51.09 20.25 8.46
C PRO A 53 -50.48 18.90 8.07
N GLU A 54 -50.61 18.47 6.82
CA GLU A 54 -50.04 17.21 6.30
C GLU A 54 -48.64 17.41 5.68
N SER A 55 -48.08 18.63 5.73
CA SER A 55 -46.72 18.90 5.26
C SER A 55 -45.69 18.10 6.04
N GLU A 56 -44.79 17.43 5.32
CA GLU A 56 -43.78 16.53 5.86
C GLU A 56 -42.38 16.85 5.35
N HIS A 57 -41.37 16.50 6.15
CA HIS A 57 -39.96 16.60 5.80
C HIS A 57 -39.27 15.25 5.88
N PHE A 58 -38.59 14.87 4.80
CA PHE A 58 -37.84 13.63 4.73
C PHE A 58 -36.43 13.80 5.28
N LEU A 59 -36.13 13.15 6.41
CA LEU A 59 -34.84 13.29 7.08
C LEU A 59 -33.77 12.30 6.56
N GLY A 60 -34.20 11.21 5.93
CA GLY A 60 -33.31 10.19 5.38
C GLY A 60 -33.76 8.75 5.64
N THR A 61 -32.85 7.82 5.38
CA THR A 61 -33.04 6.39 5.61
C THR A 61 -32.60 5.99 7.02
N LEU A 62 -33.30 5.00 7.59
CA LEU A 62 -32.97 4.32 8.83
C LEU A 62 -32.92 2.81 8.54
N VAL A 63 -31.73 2.21 8.62
CA VAL A 63 -31.55 0.77 8.38
C VAL A 63 -31.49 0.05 9.72
N LEU A 64 -32.39 -0.89 9.92
CA LEU A 64 -32.60 -1.63 11.16
C LEU A 64 -32.34 -3.12 10.94
N ASP A 65 -31.70 -3.74 11.94
CA ASP A 65 -31.59 -5.19 12.07
C ASP A 65 -32.45 -5.66 13.26
N VAL A 66 -33.01 -6.86 13.15
CA VAL A 66 -33.84 -7.47 14.20
C VAL A 66 -32.91 -7.96 15.30
N GLY A 67 -32.90 -7.24 16.42
CA GLY A 67 -32.16 -7.61 17.61
C GLY A 67 -32.92 -8.61 18.49
N HIS A 68 -32.87 -8.42 19.80
CA HIS A 68 -33.62 -9.26 20.73
C HIS A 68 -35.14 -9.04 20.62
N GLN A 69 -35.87 -10.11 20.33
CA GLN A 69 -37.34 -10.12 20.19
C GLN A 69 -37.96 -11.01 21.27
N THR A 70 -38.63 -10.41 22.25
CA THR A 70 -39.48 -11.12 23.22
C THR A 70 -40.87 -10.49 23.25
N PRO A 71 -41.90 -11.19 23.76
CA PRO A 71 -43.28 -10.67 23.76
C PRO A 71 -43.48 -9.29 24.42
N ASN A 72 -42.51 -8.83 25.23
CA ASN A 72 -42.53 -7.55 25.93
C ASN A 72 -41.32 -6.64 25.61
N ASP A 73 -40.49 -7.01 24.64
CA ASP A 73 -39.27 -6.28 24.31
C ASP A 73 -38.84 -6.54 22.86
N TYR A 74 -39.07 -5.56 21.99
CA TYR A 74 -38.72 -5.57 20.57
C TYR A 74 -37.51 -4.65 20.39
N THR A 75 -36.35 -5.22 20.15
CA THR A 75 -35.10 -4.47 19.97
C THR A 75 -34.74 -4.38 18.50
N PHE A 76 -34.59 -3.18 17.99
CA PHE A 76 -34.02 -2.92 16.67
C PHE A 76 -32.60 -2.40 16.80
N LEU A 77 -31.66 -3.05 16.13
CA LEU A 77 -30.29 -2.58 16.04
C LEU A 77 -30.18 -1.54 14.93
N VAL A 78 -29.67 -0.35 15.23
CA VAL A 78 -29.54 0.74 14.25
C VAL A 78 -28.23 0.54 13.48
N VAL A 79 -28.35 0.05 12.23
CA VAL A 79 -27.20 -0.19 11.34
C VAL A 79 -26.83 1.08 10.57
N ASP A 80 -27.82 1.88 10.19
CA ASP A 80 -27.62 3.21 9.59
C ASP A 80 -28.68 4.20 10.06
N GLY A 81 -28.36 5.50 9.97
CA GLY A 81 -29.22 6.58 10.46
C GLY A 81 -29.02 6.92 11.94
N GLN A 82 -27.99 6.34 12.58
CA GLN A 82 -27.70 6.55 14.01
C GLN A 82 -27.54 8.02 14.38
N GLN A 83 -26.85 8.83 13.55
CA GLN A 83 -26.56 10.23 13.87
C GLN A 83 -27.84 11.06 13.81
N ARG A 84 -28.72 10.78 12.82
CA ARG A 84 -30.04 11.41 12.67
C ARG A 84 -30.93 11.09 13.87
N LEU A 85 -31.05 9.81 14.21
CA LEU A 85 -31.90 9.36 15.31
C LEU A 85 -31.43 9.90 16.67
N THR A 86 -30.12 9.90 16.91
CA THR A 86 -29.53 10.50 18.13
C THR A 86 -29.78 12.01 18.19
N THR A 87 -29.59 12.74 17.08
CA THR A 87 -29.83 14.19 17.03
C THR A 87 -31.29 14.53 17.31
N LEU A 88 -32.24 13.80 16.71
CA LEU A 88 -33.67 13.96 17.00
C LEU A 88 -33.99 13.68 18.47
N THR A 89 -33.34 12.69 19.07
CA THR A 89 -33.51 12.40 20.49
C THR A 89 -33.04 13.56 21.36
N MET A 90 -31.91 14.21 21.01
CA MET A 90 -31.43 15.42 21.70
C MET A 90 -32.37 16.61 21.52
N LEU A 91 -32.95 16.78 20.32
CA LEU A 91 -33.99 17.79 20.05
C LEU A 91 -35.23 17.57 20.93
N LEU A 92 -35.72 16.34 21.05
CA LEU A 92 -36.88 16.01 21.89
C LEU A 92 -36.59 16.23 23.38
N ALA A 93 -35.38 15.91 23.85
CA ALA A 93 -34.95 16.22 25.21
C ALA A 93 -34.93 17.74 25.47
N ALA A 94 -34.49 18.54 24.49
CA ALA A 94 -34.56 20.00 24.58
C ALA A 94 -36.00 20.51 24.64
N ILE A 95 -36.91 20.00 23.78
CA ILE A 95 -38.34 20.36 23.78
C ILE A 95 -38.98 20.05 25.14
N ARG A 96 -38.72 18.85 25.69
CA ARG A 96 -39.17 18.44 27.03
C ARG A 96 -38.76 19.47 28.08
N ASP A 97 -37.50 19.87 28.10
CA ASP A 97 -36.99 20.77 29.13
C ASP A 97 -37.58 22.18 29.01
N ILE A 98 -37.89 22.66 27.80
CA ILE A 98 -38.63 23.92 27.63
C ILE A 98 -40.08 23.81 28.17
N TYR A 99 -40.79 22.69 27.92
CA TYR A 99 -42.12 22.49 28.53
C TYR A 99 -42.05 22.40 30.06
N ARG A 100 -40.99 21.78 30.60
CA ARG A 100 -40.76 21.68 32.05
C ARG A 100 -40.50 23.05 32.68
N GLU A 101 -39.75 23.92 32.00
CA GLU A 101 -39.56 25.32 32.40
C GLU A 101 -40.88 26.11 32.43
N GLN A 102 -41.84 25.76 31.56
CA GLN A 102 -43.19 26.35 31.53
C GLN A 102 -44.18 25.70 32.51
N GLY A 103 -43.78 24.65 33.24
CA GLY A 103 -44.66 23.92 34.15
C GLY A 103 -45.76 23.12 33.44
N SER A 104 -45.54 22.71 32.19
CA SER A 104 -46.50 21.96 31.39
C SER A 104 -46.31 20.44 31.56
N ASP A 105 -47.42 19.73 31.78
CA ASP A 105 -47.44 18.26 31.90
C ASP A 105 -47.00 17.54 30.60
N VAL A 106 -46.99 18.24 29.46
CA VAL A 106 -46.48 17.73 28.17
C VAL A 106 -45.02 17.29 28.27
N ALA A 107 -44.24 17.88 29.19
CA ALA A 107 -42.86 17.45 29.43
C ALA A 107 -42.80 15.97 29.85
N GLU A 108 -43.69 15.54 30.73
CA GLU A 108 -43.69 14.16 31.22
C GLU A 108 -44.25 13.18 30.18
N GLU A 109 -45.17 13.64 29.31
CA GLU A 109 -45.60 12.87 28.14
C GLU A 109 -44.40 12.57 27.21
N ILE A 110 -43.60 13.59 26.85
CA ILE A 110 -42.41 13.39 26.00
C ILE A 110 -41.40 12.47 26.69
N GLN A 111 -41.19 12.65 28.00
CA GLN A 111 -40.29 11.80 28.77
C GLN A 111 -40.75 10.34 28.73
N GLU A 112 -41.97 10.06 29.16
CA GLU A 112 -42.48 8.69 29.37
C GLU A 112 -42.83 7.94 28.08
N ASP A 113 -43.21 8.66 27.01
CA ASP A 113 -43.67 8.03 25.77
C ASP A 113 -42.58 7.97 24.69
N ARG A 114 -41.67 8.96 24.66
CA ARG A 114 -40.72 9.14 23.52
C ARG A 114 -39.26 8.92 23.90
N LEU A 115 -38.84 9.24 25.13
CA LEU A 115 -37.43 9.18 25.55
C LEU A 115 -37.10 7.93 26.38
N ILE A 116 -38.01 7.54 27.28
CA ILE A 116 -37.84 6.36 28.15
C ILE A 116 -39.05 5.43 28.10
N HIS A 117 -38.90 4.23 28.66
CA HIS A 117 -39.98 3.30 28.92
C HIS A 117 -40.36 3.36 30.40
N ARG A 118 -41.48 4.01 30.72
CA ARG A 118 -41.96 4.21 32.11
C ARG A 118 -41.92 2.94 32.99
N ARG A 119 -42.23 1.78 32.41
CA ARG A 119 -42.35 0.49 33.14
C ARG A 119 -41.04 -0.29 33.24
N LYS A 120 -39.93 0.20 32.67
CA LYS A 120 -38.62 -0.47 32.66
C LYS A 120 -37.61 0.37 33.44
N PRO A 121 -37.20 -0.04 34.66
CA PRO A 121 -36.35 0.78 35.51
C PRO A 121 -34.83 0.63 35.22
N SER A 122 -34.42 -0.47 34.60
CA SER A 122 -33.02 -0.84 34.38
C SER A 122 -32.47 -0.40 33.03
N LYS A 123 -31.14 -0.22 32.96
CA LYS A 123 -30.41 0.00 31.71
C LYS A 123 -30.08 -1.36 31.06
N PRO A 124 -30.08 -1.48 29.73
CA PRO A 124 -30.44 -0.45 28.75
C PRO A 124 -31.96 -0.28 28.57
N GLU A 125 -32.78 -1.17 29.14
CA GLU A 125 -34.18 -1.30 28.76
C GLU A 125 -35.08 -0.10 29.09
N ARG A 126 -34.63 0.80 29.97
CA ARG A 126 -35.28 2.07 30.29
C ARG A 126 -35.28 3.04 29.11
N PHE A 127 -34.29 3.02 28.24
CA PHE A 127 -34.12 4.06 27.22
C PHE A 127 -34.71 3.63 25.88
N ARG A 128 -35.37 4.57 25.20
CA ARG A 128 -35.94 4.32 23.86
C ARG A 128 -34.86 4.16 22.79
N LEU A 129 -33.81 4.95 22.92
CA LEU A 129 -32.57 4.84 22.16
C LEU A 129 -31.44 4.54 23.13
N TRP A 130 -30.68 3.48 22.86
CA TRP A 130 -29.47 3.14 23.60
C TRP A 130 -28.23 3.36 22.73
N PRO A 131 -27.36 4.34 23.06
CA PRO A 131 -26.24 4.69 22.20
C PRO A 131 -25.05 3.74 22.37
N THR A 132 -24.06 3.89 21.48
CA THR A 132 -22.77 3.20 21.57
C THR A 132 -21.99 3.62 22.83
N GLN A 133 -21.02 2.82 23.28
CA GLN A 133 -20.40 2.93 24.60
C GLN A 133 -19.88 4.33 24.98
N GLY A 134 -19.23 5.05 24.05
CA GLY A 134 -18.60 6.34 24.33
C GLY A 134 -19.60 7.47 24.62
N ASP A 135 -20.85 7.30 24.18
CA ASP A 135 -21.90 8.31 24.26
C ASP A 135 -22.82 8.12 25.48
N ARG A 136 -22.78 6.95 26.12
CA ARG A 136 -23.78 6.52 27.11
C ARG A 136 -23.86 7.46 28.30
N GLU A 137 -22.73 7.88 28.86
CA GLU A 137 -22.72 8.70 30.09
C GLU A 137 -23.46 10.02 29.88
N ASP A 138 -23.04 10.80 28.89
CA ASP A 138 -23.64 12.09 28.59
C ASP A 138 -25.08 11.95 28.07
N PHE A 139 -25.36 10.94 27.24
CA PHE A 139 -26.72 10.66 26.79
C PHE A 139 -27.67 10.44 27.98
N MET A 140 -27.29 9.60 28.94
CA MET A 140 -28.13 9.32 30.11
C MET A 140 -28.37 10.59 30.94
N LYS A 141 -27.31 11.36 31.22
CA LYS A 141 -27.41 12.64 31.94
C LYS A 141 -28.38 13.59 31.24
N ILE A 142 -28.34 13.70 29.90
CA ILE A 142 -29.26 14.53 29.12
C ILE A 142 -30.72 14.04 29.22
N ILE A 143 -30.95 12.74 29.06
CA ILE A 143 -32.30 12.16 29.15
C ILE A 143 -32.86 12.25 30.57
N ASP A 144 -32.02 12.21 31.60
CA ASP A 144 -32.43 12.34 32.99
C ASP A 144 -32.60 13.81 33.44
N GLY A 145 -32.23 14.78 32.61
CA GLY A 145 -32.29 16.21 32.94
C GLY A 145 -31.13 16.68 33.83
N GLU A 146 -30.10 15.85 33.99
CA GLU A 146 -28.89 16.09 34.80
C GLU A 146 -27.68 16.44 33.91
N VAL A 147 -27.92 17.26 32.88
CA VAL A 147 -26.92 17.57 31.83
C VAL A 147 -25.62 18.11 32.43
N ASP A 148 -24.51 17.44 32.15
CA ASP A 148 -23.17 17.94 32.47
C ASP A 148 -22.71 18.94 31.41
N ARG A 149 -22.96 20.23 31.66
CA ARG A 149 -22.60 21.31 30.73
C ARG A 149 -21.08 21.54 30.60
N ALA A 150 -20.27 20.88 31.43
CA ALA A 150 -18.82 20.94 31.32
C ALA A 150 -18.25 19.88 30.37
N SER A 151 -19.05 18.88 29.97
CA SER A 151 -18.63 17.87 28.99
C SER A 151 -18.40 18.50 27.62
N SER A 152 -17.32 18.10 26.96
CA SER A 152 -16.97 18.49 25.59
C SER A 152 -17.62 17.60 24.52
N SER A 153 -18.58 16.75 24.90
CA SER A 153 -19.24 15.82 23.98
C SER A 153 -20.14 16.54 22.97
N ASN A 154 -20.13 16.07 21.73
CA ASN A 154 -21.02 16.54 20.67
C ASN A 154 -22.51 16.34 21.01
N LEU A 155 -22.86 15.39 21.90
CA LEU A 155 -24.24 15.24 22.40
C LEU A 155 -24.68 16.45 23.22
N VAL A 156 -23.81 16.91 24.12
CA VAL A 156 -24.07 18.09 24.95
C VAL A 156 -24.12 19.34 24.08
N ALA A 157 -23.27 19.42 23.05
CA ALA A 157 -23.31 20.49 22.06
C ALA A 157 -24.66 20.50 21.30
N ALA A 158 -25.12 19.36 20.80
CA ALA A 158 -26.41 19.24 20.10
C ALA A 158 -27.59 19.65 20.99
N TYR A 159 -27.68 19.10 22.19
CA TYR A 159 -28.72 19.46 23.16
C TYR A 159 -28.69 20.96 23.47
N SER A 160 -27.51 21.51 23.80
CA SER A 160 -27.33 22.92 24.14
C SER A 160 -27.69 23.85 22.98
N TYR A 161 -27.35 23.46 21.75
CA TYR A 161 -27.72 24.17 20.53
C TYR A 161 -29.24 24.25 20.41
N PHE A 162 -29.95 23.13 20.48
CA PHE A 162 -31.41 23.14 20.34
C PHE A 162 -32.10 23.93 21.44
N THR A 163 -31.69 23.78 22.71
CA THR A 163 -32.26 24.57 23.81
C THR A 163 -32.06 26.08 23.59
N LYS A 164 -30.88 26.50 23.14
CA LYS A 164 -30.58 27.92 22.84
C LYS A 164 -31.40 28.42 21.65
N SER A 165 -31.43 27.64 20.56
CA SER A 165 -32.13 27.97 19.33
C SER A 165 -33.64 28.05 19.53
N PHE A 166 -34.22 27.19 20.38
CA PHE A 166 -35.61 27.26 20.80
C PHE A 166 -35.93 28.57 21.53
N ARG A 167 -35.15 28.91 22.55
CA ARG A 167 -35.36 30.16 23.32
C ARG A 167 -35.33 31.39 22.41
N LYS A 168 -34.36 31.42 21.48
CA LYS A 168 -34.25 32.47 20.47
C LYS A 168 -35.47 32.50 19.52
N ALA A 169 -35.94 31.35 19.05
CA ALA A 169 -37.07 31.28 18.13
C ALA A 169 -38.41 31.73 18.76
N LEU A 170 -38.62 31.44 20.05
CA LEU A 170 -39.77 31.92 20.82
C LEU A 170 -39.80 33.46 20.89
N GLU A 171 -38.63 34.09 21.00
CA GLU A 171 -38.49 35.55 21.07
C GLU A 171 -38.61 36.23 19.70
N GLU A 172 -38.02 35.65 18.64
CA GLU A 172 -37.81 36.35 17.36
C GLU A 172 -38.80 36.00 16.24
N ARG A 173 -39.34 34.78 16.21
CA ARG A 173 -40.10 34.27 15.03
C ARG A 173 -41.57 33.97 15.29
N GLY A 174 -42.04 34.08 16.53
CA GLY A 174 -43.44 33.82 16.88
C GLY A 174 -43.91 32.41 16.51
N VAL A 175 -43.01 31.42 16.55
CA VAL A 175 -43.34 30.01 16.39
C VAL A 175 -43.53 29.42 17.79
N GLY A 176 -44.72 28.88 18.07
CA GLY A 176 -45.07 28.30 19.36
C GLY A 176 -44.37 26.96 19.58
N ILE A 177 -44.12 26.63 20.84
CA ILE A 177 -43.51 25.36 21.23
C ILE A 177 -44.31 24.14 20.71
N ASP A 178 -45.64 24.23 20.70
CA ASP A 178 -46.52 23.18 20.19
C ASP A 178 -46.37 22.96 18.68
N GLU A 179 -46.09 24.03 17.92
CA GLU A 179 -45.90 23.94 16.47
C GLU A 179 -44.58 23.23 16.15
N VAL A 180 -43.52 23.53 16.89
CA VAL A 180 -42.23 22.85 16.71
C VAL A 180 -42.31 21.39 17.19
N ARG A 181 -43.01 21.13 18.31
CA ARG A 181 -43.27 19.76 18.77
C ARG A 181 -44.03 18.95 17.71
N SER A 182 -45.10 19.50 17.15
CA SER A 182 -45.86 18.81 16.09
C SER A 182 -45.04 18.63 14.82
N ALA A 183 -44.24 19.63 14.42
CA ALA A 183 -43.33 19.45 13.29
C ALA A 183 -42.30 18.33 13.54
N ALA A 184 -41.76 18.23 14.76
CA ALA A 184 -40.76 17.21 15.10
C ALA A 184 -41.33 15.80 15.19
N LEU A 185 -42.53 15.62 15.76
CA LEU A 185 -43.15 14.30 15.96
C LEU A 185 -43.99 13.87 14.75
N ASP A 186 -44.77 14.78 14.18
CA ASP A 186 -45.80 14.47 13.18
C ASP A 186 -45.42 14.94 11.77
N GLY A 187 -44.34 15.73 11.64
CA GLY A 187 -43.89 16.28 10.36
C GLY A 187 -42.61 15.64 9.83
N ILE A 188 -41.74 15.10 10.69
CA ILE A 188 -40.48 14.48 10.25
C ILE A 188 -40.70 12.99 9.94
N ARG A 189 -40.26 12.55 8.76
CA ARG A 189 -40.42 11.17 8.27
C ARG A 189 -39.08 10.51 7.95
N PHE A 190 -38.97 9.23 8.31
CA PHE A 190 -37.91 8.33 7.85
C PHE A 190 -38.42 7.37 6.77
N VAL A 191 -37.50 6.86 5.95
CA VAL A 191 -37.69 5.58 5.27
C VAL A 191 -36.97 4.53 6.12
N SER A 192 -37.74 3.67 6.79
CA SER A 192 -37.22 2.59 7.61
C SER A 192 -37.11 1.32 6.80
N ILE A 193 -35.93 0.71 6.84
CA ILE A 193 -35.63 -0.55 6.18
C ILE A 193 -35.26 -1.55 7.26
N THR A 194 -36.13 -2.51 7.51
CA THR A 194 -35.89 -3.57 8.50
C THR A 194 -35.50 -4.85 7.79
N ALA A 195 -34.30 -5.32 8.06
CA ALA A 195 -33.81 -6.59 7.53
C ALA A 195 -34.50 -7.78 8.21
N GLU A 196 -34.78 -8.84 7.46
CA GLU A 196 -35.24 -10.12 8.00
C GLU A 196 -34.06 -10.98 8.45
N GLU A 197 -34.30 -12.03 9.25
CA GLU A 197 -33.24 -12.94 9.77
C GLU A 197 -32.32 -13.53 8.67
N GLN A 198 -32.83 -13.62 7.44
CA GLN A 198 -32.13 -14.15 6.26
C GLN A 198 -31.41 -13.09 5.43
N ASP A 199 -31.68 -11.81 5.67
CA ASP A 199 -31.13 -10.69 4.92
C ASP A 199 -29.72 -10.33 5.41
N ASN A 200 -28.80 -10.04 4.49
CA ASN A 200 -27.53 -9.44 4.86
C ASN A 200 -27.69 -7.93 5.00
N VAL A 201 -27.97 -7.47 6.22
CA VAL A 201 -28.22 -6.05 6.54
C VAL A 201 -27.08 -5.14 6.08
N TYR A 202 -25.84 -5.65 6.10
CA TYR A 202 -24.66 -4.89 5.70
C TYR A 202 -24.53 -4.78 4.18
N ALA A 203 -24.97 -5.78 3.42
CA ALA A 203 -25.07 -5.67 1.96
C ALA A 203 -26.16 -4.68 1.55
N ILE A 204 -27.28 -4.65 2.29
CA ILE A 204 -28.34 -3.64 2.13
C ILE A 204 -27.75 -2.26 2.40
N PHE A 205 -27.05 -2.07 3.53
CA PHE A 205 -26.35 -0.83 3.84
C PHE A 205 -25.35 -0.42 2.76
N GLU A 206 -24.49 -1.30 2.29
CA GLU A 206 -23.50 -1.01 1.24
C GLU A 206 -24.18 -0.58 -0.08
N SER A 207 -25.29 -1.23 -0.44
CA SER A 207 -26.07 -0.86 -1.64
C SER A 207 -26.76 0.50 -1.54
N LEU A 208 -27.13 0.92 -0.32
CA LEU A 208 -27.79 2.20 -0.04
C LEU A 208 -26.78 3.34 0.15
N ASN A 209 -25.57 3.03 0.61
CA ASN A 209 -24.54 4.03 0.87
C ASN A 209 -23.84 4.45 -0.43
N ASN A 210 -24.41 5.45 -1.10
CA ASN A 210 -23.82 6.09 -2.27
C ASN A 210 -22.80 7.20 -1.91
N THR A 211 -22.36 7.25 -0.64
CA THR A 211 -21.49 8.30 -0.06
C THR A 211 -19.98 8.03 -0.23
N GLY A 212 -19.60 6.93 -0.90
CA GLY A 212 -18.23 6.70 -1.40
C GLY A 212 -17.26 5.99 -0.46
N LEU A 213 -17.56 5.81 0.84
CA LEU A 213 -16.70 5.06 1.78
C LEU A 213 -17.20 3.62 1.97
N LYS A 214 -16.55 2.67 1.29
CA LYS A 214 -16.83 1.23 1.45
C LYS A 214 -16.40 0.73 2.83
N LEU A 215 -17.20 -0.14 3.44
CA LEU A 215 -16.79 -0.88 4.63
C LEU A 215 -15.59 -1.77 4.30
N THR A 216 -14.60 -1.82 5.19
CA THR A 216 -13.49 -2.77 5.03
C THR A 216 -13.95 -4.18 5.35
N GLN A 217 -13.22 -5.19 4.86
CA GLN A 217 -13.45 -6.58 5.22
C GLN A 217 -13.38 -6.79 6.75
N GLY A 218 -12.51 -6.04 7.44
CA GLY A 218 -12.43 -6.04 8.91
C GLY A 218 -13.66 -5.46 9.60
N ASP A 219 -14.27 -4.40 9.05
CA ASP A 219 -15.52 -3.84 9.59
C ASP A 219 -16.68 -4.82 9.44
N LEU A 220 -16.79 -5.47 8.28
CA LEU A 220 -17.80 -6.49 8.04
C LEU A 220 -17.64 -7.67 9.02
N LEU A 221 -16.41 -8.10 9.27
CA LEU A 221 -16.14 -9.17 10.25
C LEU A 221 -16.45 -8.77 11.67
N ARG A 222 -16.08 -7.55 12.08
CA ARG A 222 -16.46 -7.00 13.37
C ARG A 222 -17.97 -7.09 13.55
N ASN A 223 -18.70 -6.52 12.61
CA ASN A 223 -20.15 -6.46 12.65
C ASN A 223 -20.78 -7.86 12.78
N TYR A 224 -20.32 -8.80 11.94
CA TYR A 224 -20.76 -10.19 11.96
C TYR A 224 -20.45 -10.92 13.27
N PHE A 225 -19.28 -10.68 13.87
CA PHE A 225 -18.97 -11.30 15.15
C PHE A 225 -19.85 -10.72 16.26
N PHE A 226 -20.00 -9.40 16.31
CA PHE A 226 -20.74 -8.75 17.39
C PHE A 226 -22.26 -8.98 17.33
N SER A 227 -22.85 -9.18 16.15
CA SER A 227 -24.27 -9.56 16.05
C SER A 227 -24.55 -10.94 16.65
N ARG A 228 -23.53 -11.81 16.74
CA ARG A 228 -23.66 -13.20 17.21
C ARG A 228 -23.21 -13.44 18.66
N LEU A 229 -22.63 -12.45 19.32
CA LEU A 229 -22.14 -12.59 20.70
C LEU A 229 -23.25 -12.50 21.76
N GLY A 230 -24.43 -11.98 21.40
CA GLY A 230 -25.54 -11.80 22.34
C GLY A 230 -25.11 -11.02 23.59
N HIS A 231 -25.38 -11.59 24.78
CA HIS A 231 -25.05 -10.96 26.06
C HIS A 231 -23.53 -10.77 26.31
N LEU A 232 -22.66 -11.51 25.61
CA LEU A 232 -21.22 -11.39 25.77
C LEU A 232 -20.63 -10.17 25.05
N ALA A 233 -21.37 -9.56 24.11
CA ALA A 233 -20.88 -8.51 23.22
C ALA A 233 -20.14 -7.38 23.95
N GLU A 234 -20.70 -6.85 25.03
CA GLU A 234 -20.07 -5.76 25.78
C GLU A 234 -18.75 -6.16 26.43
N SER A 235 -18.75 -7.32 27.12
CA SER A 235 -17.55 -7.83 27.80
C SER A 235 -16.43 -8.14 26.82
N VAL A 236 -16.76 -8.73 25.66
CA VAL A 236 -15.81 -9.10 24.62
C VAL A 236 -15.27 -7.88 23.90
N TYR A 237 -16.13 -6.88 23.67
CA TYR A 237 -15.70 -5.61 23.11
C TYR A 237 -14.66 -4.95 24.01
N ALA A 238 -15.00 -4.71 25.28
CA ALA A 238 -14.13 -4.00 26.21
C ALA A 238 -12.83 -4.77 26.50
N SER A 239 -12.89 -6.09 26.63
CA SER A 239 -11.73 -6.90 27.05
C SER A 239 -10.80 -7.28 25.92
N PHE A 240 -11.32 -7.45 24.69
CA PHE A 240 -10.55 -8.03 23.60
C PHE A 240 -10.55 -7.22 22.30
N TRP A 241 -11.71 -6.74 21.86
CA TRP A 241 -11.79 -6.01 20.59
C TRP A 241 -11.23 -4.60 20.68
N TYR A 242 -11.65 -3.83 21.68
CA TYR A 242 -11.22 -2.44 21.85
C TYR A 242 -9.70 -2.32 22.03
N PRO A 243 -9.02 -3.12 22.88
CA PRO A 243 -7.56 -3.11 22.96
C PRO A 243 -6.86 -3.45 21.64
N MET A 244 -7.46 -4.33 20.84
CA MET A 244 -6.95 -4.69 19.52
C MET A 244 -7.13 -3.53 18.52
N GLN A 245 -8.27 -2.84 18.57
CA GLN A 245 -8.58 -1.68 17.73
C GLN A 245 -7.72 -0.46 18.05
N GLU A 246 -7.39 -0.24 19.32
CA GLU A 246 -6.47 0.84 19.73
C GLU A 246 -5.02 0.54 19.33
N ARG A 247 -4.66 -0.75 19.23
CA ARG A 247 -3.30 -1.20 18.90
C ARG A 247 -2.98 -1.13 17.42
N LEU A 248 -3.94 -1.49 16.57
CA LEU A 248 -3.74 -1.69 15.14
C LEU A 248 -4.56 -0.70 14.31
N SER A 249 -3.99 -0.24 13.21
CA SER A 249 -4.73 0.51 12.21
C SER A 249 -5.89 -0.31 11.63
N ARG A 250 -6.91 0.34 11.04
CA ARG A 250 -8.02 -0.38 10.35
C ARG A 250 -7.50 -1.31 9.24
N ALA A 251 -6.42 -0.92 8.56
CA ALA A 251 -5.77 -1.72 7.54
C ALA A 251 -5.07 -2.95 8.16
N ASP A 252 -4.32 -2.79 9.24
CA ASP A 252 -3.65 -3.89 9.94
C ASP A 252 -4.63 -4.87 10.59
N LEU A 253 -5.77 -4.39 11.11
CA LEU A 253 -6.84 -5.27 11.60
C LEU A 253 -7.39 -6.16 10.48
N THR A 254 -7.65 -5.57 9.31
CA THR A 254 -8.11 -6.32 8.14
C THR A 254 -7.05 -7.30 7.68
N HIS A 255 -5.79 -6.87 7.66
CA HIS A 255 -4.64 -7.72 7.32
C HIS A 255 -4.48 -8.88 8.30
N LEU A 256 -4.63 -8.66 9.61
CA LEU A 256 -4.57 -9.70 10.64
C LEU A 256 -5.59 -10.82 10.39
N PHE A 257 -6.84 -10.46 10.05
CA PHE A 257 -7.88 -11.45 9.75
C PHE A 257 -7.56 -12.26 8.50
N TRP A 258 -6.90 -11.65 7.51
CA TRP A 258 -6.40 -12.34 6.34
C TRP A 258 -5.22 -13.26 6.67
N LEU A 259 -4.23 -12.80 7.45
CA LEU A 259 -3.07 -13.59 7.89
C LEU A 259 -3.51 -14.90 8.55
N ASP A 260 -4.51 -14.84 9.43
CA ASP A 260 -5.08 -16.02 10.07
C ASP A 260 -5.68 -17.05 9.08
N LEU A 261 -6.26 -16.58 7.97
CA LEU A 261 -6.77 -17.49 6.93
C LEU A 261 -5.63 -18.25 6.26
N THR A 262 -4.50 -17.56 6.00
CA THR A 262 -3.40 -18.09 5.18
C THR A 262 -2.75 -19.34 5.75
N TRP A 263 -2.81 -19.55 7.07
CA TRP A 263 -2.27 -20.75 7.73
C TRP A 263 -3.01 -22.04 7.39
N SER A 264 -4.23 -21.94 6.90
CA SER A 264 -5.09 -23.10 6.54
C SER A 264 -5.58 -23.04 5.10
N ASP A 265 -5.50 -21.87 4.47
CA ASP A 265 -5.85 -21.66 3.07
C ASP A 265 -4.81 -20.72 2.44
N THR A 266 -3.75 -21.31 1.87
CA THR A 266 -2.62 -20.55 1.30
C THR A 266 -2.97 -19.78 0.04
N GLU A 267 -4.17 -19.98 -0.53
CA GLU A 267 -4.66 -19.26 -1.71
C GLU A 267 -5.73 -18.22 -1.34
N ALA A 268 -5.88 -17.92 -0.04
CA ALA A 268 -6.81 -16.91 0.44
C ALA A 268 -6.46 -15.51 -0.09
N LYS A 269 -7.42 -14.86 -0.77
CA LYS A 269 -7.32 -13.47 -1.19
C LYS A 269 -7.78 -12.54 -0.08
N LYS A 270 -7.17 -11.34 0.02
CA LYS A 270 -7.57 -10.31 0.99
C LYS A 270 -9.03 -9.90 0.83
N ASP A 271 -9.56 -9.83 -0.39
CA ASP A 271 -10.95 -9.45 -0.65
C ASP A 271 -11.99 -10.51 -0.21
N ASP A 272 -11.58 -11.77 -0.08
CA ASP A 272 -12.45 -12.85 0.38
C ASP A 272 -12.43 -13.02 1.91
N THR A 273 -11.72 -12.14 2.64
CA THR A 273 -11.46 -12.31 4.08
C THR A 273 -12.74 -12.41 4.89
N PHE A 274 -13.71 -11.52 4.66
CA PHE A 274 -15.00 -11.58 5.36
C PHE A 274 -15.70 -12.92 5.12
N LYS A 275 -15.90 -13.28 3.85
CA LYS A 275 -16.64 -14.48 3.46
C LYS A 275 -16.03 -15.72 4.09
N LYS A 276 -14.72 -15.93 3.94
CA LYS A 276 -14.03 -17.12 4.47
C LYS A 276 -14.00 -17.16 6.00
N GLN A 277 -13.78 -16.02 6.66
CA GLN A 277 -13.79 -15.97 8.13
C GLN A 277 -15.20 -16.16 8.71
N ALA A 278 -16.24 -15.64 8.04
CA ALA A 278 -17.64 -15.83 8.39
C ALA A 278 -18.07 -17.29 8.20
N GLU A 279 -17.67 -17.96 7.12
CA GLU A 279 -17.89 -19.39 6.91
C GLU A 279 -17.25 -20.23 8.02
N ARG A 280 -16.00 -19.93 8.41
CA ARG A 280 -15.32 -20.58 9.56
C ARG A 280 -15.98 -20.26 10.91
N ALA A 281 -16.78 -19.20 10.96
CA ALA A 281 -17.53 -18.77 12.14
C ALA A 281 -19.04 -18.96 11.95
N ARG A 282 -19.47 -19.90 11.09
CA ARG A 282 -20.89 -20.15 10.82
C ARG A 282 -21.62 -20.86 11.98
N GLU A 283 -20.94 -21.73 12.72
CA GLU A 283 -21.52 -22.53 13.82
C GLU A 283 -20.94 -22.32 15.25
N PRO A 284 -20.31 -21.19 15.64
CA PRO A 284 -19.91 -21.00 17.03
C PRO A 284 -21.12 -20.58 17.88
N ASP A 285 -21.29 -21.26 19.02
CA ASP A 285 -21.93 -20.71 20.21
C ASP A 285 -21.16 -19.44 20.66
N PRO A 286 -21.80 -18.37 21.15
CA PRO A 286 -21.18 -17.14 21.65
C PRO A 286 -19.83 -17.29 22.39
N GLU A 287 -19.66 -18.35 23.19
CA GLU A 287 -18.41 -18.65 23.90
C GLU A 287 -17.23 -18.96 22.95
N GLN A 288 -17.45 -19.76 21.90
CA GLN A 288 -16.43 -20.07 20.90
C GLN A 288 -16.04 -18.82 20.10
N LEU A 289 -17.02 -17.96 19.83
CA LEU A 289 -16.79 -16.71 19.12
C LEU A 289 -15.98 -15.72 19.97
N ARG A 290 -16.24 -15.66 21.28
CA ARG A 290 -15.38 -14.95 22.24
C ARG A 290 -13.95 -15.46 22.15
N ASP A 291 -13.75 -16.77 22.19
CA ASP A 291 -12.40 -17.36 22.19
C ASP A 291 -11.65 -17.07 20.87
N LYS A 292 -12.38 -17.04 19.74
CA LYS A 292 -11.84 -16.59 18.45
C LYS A 292 -11.38 -15.12 18.50
N ILE A 293 -12.20 -14.20 19.02
CA ILE A 293 -11.82 -12.79 19.16
C ILE A 293 -10.65 -12.62 20.15
N LYS A 294 -10.65 -13.38 21.24
CA LYS A 294 -9.54 -13.40 22.21
C LYS A 294 -8.24 -13.85 21.55
N ARG A 295 -8.29 -14.84 20.65
CA ARG A 295 -7.13 -15.24 19.83
C ARG A 295 -6.70 -14.14 18.87
N PHE A 296 -7.62 -13.45 18.18
CA PHE A 296 -7.25 -12.30 17.35
C PHE A 296 -6.58 -11.19 18.16
N ASN A 297 -7.06 -10.88 19.36
CA ASN A 297 -6.39 -9.91 20.22
C ASN A 297 -4.95 -10.36 20.56
N ARG A 298 -4.72 -11.64 20.87
CA ARG A 298 -3.35 -12.16 21.09
C ARG A 298 -2.47 -12.00 19.86
N LEU A 299 -2.96 -12.39 18.68
CA LEU A 299 -2.23 -12.25 17.43
C LEU A 299 -1.97 -10.77 17.06
N SER A 300 -2.86 -9.86 17.44
CA SER A 300 -2.67 -8.42 17.21
C SER A 300 -1.47 -7.86 17.96
N ILE A 301 -1.13 -8.41 19.14
CA ILE A 301 0.07 -8.06 19.90
C ILE A 301 1.31 -8.49 19.11
N LEU A 302 1.28 -9.69 18.53
CA LEU A 302 2.40 -10.20 17.73
C LEU A 302 2.56 -9.42 16.42
N LEU A 303 1.45 -9.07 15.74
CA LEU A 303 1.51 -8.23 14.54
C LEU A 303 2.05 -6.84 14.84
N GLU A 304 1.69 -6.25 15.98
CA GLU A 304 2.29 -4.99 16.43
C GLU A 304 3.80 -5.12 16.61
N VAL A 305 4.29 -6.22 17.18
CA VAL A 305 5.73 -6.50 17.31
C VAL A 305 6.41 -6.65 15.94
N ILE A 306 5.75 -7.25 14.95
CA ILE A 306 6.27 -7.33 13.59
C ILE A 306 6.41 -5.93 12.97
N ARG A 307 5.40 -5.07 13.15
CA ARG A 307 5.42 -3.68 12.64
C ARG A 307 6.41 -2.80 13.39
N LEU A 308 6.57 -3.02 14.70
CA LEU A 308 7.42 -2.27 15.60
C LEU A 308 8.36 -3.22 16.37
N PRO A 309 9.44 -3.71 15.72
CA PRO A 309 10.38 -4.64 16.34
C PRO A 309 10.96 -4.15 17.67
N SER A 310 11.02 -2.83 17.91
CA SER A 310 11.44 -2.25 19.20
C SER A 310 10.62 -2.73 20.41
N LYS A 311 9.39 -3.23 20.19
CA LYS A 311 8.54 -3.84 21.24
C LYS A 311 8.87 -5.31 21.53
N GLU A 312 9.69 -5.98 20.71
CA GLU A 312 10.16 -7.34 20.99
C GLU A 312 11.13 -7.33 22.18
N SER A 313 10.87 -8.15 23.19
CA SER A 313 11.70 -8.28 24.39
C SER A 313 13.05 -8.95 24.13
N ASP A 314 13.10 -9.98 23.28
CA ASP A 314 14.31 -10.76 23.04
C ASP A 314 15.24 -10.06 22.03
N PRO A 315 16.52 -9.80 22.36
CA PRO A 315 17.41 -9.05 21.46
C PRO A 315 17.69 -9.73 20.12
N GLN A 316 17.75 -11.07 20.08
CA GLN A 316 18.05 -11.81 18.85
C GLN A 316 16.83 -11.79 17.92
N VAL A 317 15.65 -12.07 18.46
CA VAL A 317 14.40 -12.00 17.68
C VAL A 317 14.14 -10.56 17.23
N ARG A 318 14.38 -9.56 18.10
CA ARG A 318 14.26 -8.14 17.74
C ARG A 318 15.14 -7.79 16.55
N ARG A 319 16.41 -8.21 16.54
CA ARG A 319 17.34 -7.97 15.43
C ARG A 319 16.83 -8.62 14.14
N ALA A 320 16.38 -9.87 14.21
CA ALA A 320 15.88 -10.60 13.04
C ALA A 320 14.61 -9.95 12.46
N LEU A 321 13.65 -9.57 13.31
CA LEU A 321 12.45 -8.84 12.89
C LEU A 321 12.80 -7.48 12.28
N GLN A 322 13.72 -6.72 12.88
CA GLN A 322 14.16 -5.45 12.33
C GLN A 322 14.75 -5.62 10.93
N ARG A 323 15.53 -6.68 10.70
CA ARG A 323 16.10 -6.96 9.37
C ARG A 323 15.01 -7.27 8.34
N LEU A 324 13.98 -8.05 8.70
CA LEU A 324 12.85 -8.31 7.79
C LEU A 324 12.04 -7.03 7.50
N VAL A 325 11.80 -6.19 8.52
CA VAL A 325 11.15 -4.88 8.35
C VAL A 325 11.98 -3.97 7.45
N ASP A 326 13.29 -3.86 7.67
CA ASP A 326 14.21 -3.04 6.87
C ASP A 326 14.23 -3.50 5.41
N PHE A 327 14.14 -4.81 5.17
CA PHE A 327 14.06 -5.41 3.84
C PHE A 327 12.75 -5.09 3.11
N GLY A 328 11.64 -4.96 3.86
CA GLY A 328 10.39 -4.38 3.37
C GLY A 328 9.52 -5.30 2.50
N ILE A 329 9.41 -6.58 2.86
CA ILE A 329 8.55 -7.54 2.16
C ILE A 329 7.40 -7.98 3.08
N GLU A 330 6.20 -7.42 2.87
CA GLU A 330 4.99 -7.75 3.65
C GLU A 330 4.53 -9.21 3.49
N SER A 331 4.86 -9.88 2.38
CA SER A 331 4.48 -11.28 2.17
C SER A 331 5.19 -12.26 3.11
N THR A 332 6.14 -11.79 3.93
CA THR A 332 6.71 -12.56 5.04
C THR A 332 5.78 -12.67 6.24
N ASP A 333 4.81 -11.75 6.39
CA ASP A 333 3.96 -11.63 7.58
C ASP A 333 3.25 -12.94 7.98
N PRO A 334 2.67 -13.75 7.06
CA PRO A 334 2.05 -15.02 7.43
C PRO A 334 2.99 -15.95 8.18
N LEU A 335 4.20 -16.10 7.66
CA LEU A 335 5.21 -17.00 8.21
C LEU A 335 5.76 -16.45 9.51
N VAL A 336 6.10 -15.16 9.55
CA VAL A 336 6.64 -14.51 10.75
C VAL A 336 5.62 -14.52 11.89
N LEU A 337 4.36 -14.17 11.63
CA LEU A 337 3.29 -14.23 12.64
C LEU A 337 3.09 -15.65 13.15
N GLY A 338 3.20 -16.65 12.27
CA GLY A 338 3.09 -18.07 12.63
C GLY A 338 4.20 -18.52 13.57
N LEU A 339 5.45 -18.15 13.28
CA LEU A 339 6.61 -18.44 14.14
C LEU A 339 6.49 -17.75 15.51
N LEU A 340 6.12 -16.46 15.53
CA LEU A 340 5.91 -15.74 16.79
C LEU A 340 4.77 -16.34 17.61
N ASN A 341 3.72 -16.86 16.96
CA ASN A 341 2.63 -17.53 17.64
C ASN A 341 3.08 -18.86 18.27
N LEU A 342 3.86 -19.68 17.56
CA LEU A 342 4.48 -20.90 18.11
C LEU A 342 5.37 -20.60 19.32
N ARG A 343 6.12 -19.50 19.27
CA ARG A 343 6.94 -19.04 20.40
C ARG A 343 6.07 -18.64 21.60
N GLN A 344 4.98 -17.91 21.34
CA GLN A 344 4.06 -17.46 22.39
C GLN A 344 3.33 -18.63 23.07
N THR A 345 3.03 -19.71 22.34
CA THR A 345 2.44 -20.94 22.90
C THR A 345 3.45 -21.85 23.59
N GLY A 346 4.75 -21.57 23.45
CA GLY A 346 5.84 -22.33 24.06
C GLY A 346 6.28 -23.54 23.24
N ASP A 347 5.84 -23.66 22.00
CA ASP A 347 6.22 -24.75 21.09
C ASP A 347 7.65 -24.60 20.56
N ILE A 348 8.15 -23.36 20.48
CA ILE A 348 9.53 -23.03 20.09
C ILE A 348 10.15 -21.98 21.02
N THR A 349 11.47 -21.99 21.13
CA THR A 349 12.25 -21.05 21.94
C THR A 349 12.55 -19.73 21.20
N ASN A 350 13.07 -18.73 21.91
CA ASN A 350 13.56 -17.49 21.30
C ASN A 350 14.68 -17.74 20.28
N GLU A 351 15.62 -18.63 20.62
CA GLU A 351 16.74 -19.01 19.74
C GLU A 351 16.23 -19.67 18.46
N GLN A 352 15.39 -20.70 18.57
CA GLN A 352 14.75 -21.35 17.42
C GLN A 352 13.94 -20.36 16.56
N THR A 353 13.28 -19.39 17.18
CA THR A 353 12.57 -18.33 16.46
C THR A 353 13.55 -17.45 15.67
N ALA A 354 14.63 -16.98 16.31
CA ALA A 354 15.64 -16.14 15.68
C ALA A 354 16.32 -16.86 14.52
N ASP A 355 16.67 -18.13 14.68
CA ASP A 355 17.28 -18.96 13.64
C ASP A 355 16.33 -19.16 12.44
N ALA A 356 15.04 -19.43 12.70
CA ALA A 356 14.04 -19.55 11.65
C ALA A 356 13.87 -18.23 10.85
N LEU A 357 13.86 -17.08 11.54
CA LEU A 357 13.81 -15.78 10.87
C LEU A 357 15.08 -15.50 10.06
N ALA A 358 16.26 -15.93 10.54
CA ALA A 358 17.52 -15.81 9.80
C ALA A 358 17.53 -16.65 8.51
N VAL A 359 16.88 -17.81 8.49
CA VAL A 359 16.69 -18.61 7.26
C VAL A 359 15.83 -17.86 6.23
N ILE A 360 14.72 -17.23 6.66
CA ILE A 360 13.87 -16.41 5.78
C ILE A 360 14.68 -15.26 5.20
N GLU A 361 15.44 -14.56 6.03
CA GLU A 361 16.31 -13.47 5.60
C GLU A 361 17.34 -13.95 4.57
N SER A 362 18.02 -15.07 4.83
CA SER A 362 18.98 -15.67 3.91
C SER A 362 18.37 -15.98 2.55
N PHE A 363 17.18 -16.58 2.55
CA PHE A 363 16.43 -16.88 1.34
C PHE A 363 16.15 -15.61 0.51
N LEU A 364 15.68 -14.54 1.16
CA LEU A 364 15.38 -13.27 0.50
C LEU A 364 16.63 -12.58 -0.06
N VAL A 365 17.72 -12.54 0.72
CA VAL A 365 18.99 -11.92 0.30
C VAL A 365 19.61 -12.67 -0.88
N ARG A 366 19.65 -14.00 -0.82
CA ARG A 366 20.22 -14.81 -1.90
C ARG A 366 19.44 -14.70 -3.20
N ARG A 367 18.10 -14.65 -3.13
CA ARG A 367 17.23 -14.36 -4.28
C ARG A 367 17.47 -12.96 -4.86
N LEU A 368 17.65 -11.96 -4.01
CA LEU A 368 17.98 -10.59 -4.45
C LEU A 368 19.32 -10.56 -5.20
N ILE A 369 20.36 -11.24 -4.70
CA ILE A 369 21.68 -11.20 -5.34
C ILE A 369 21.66 -11.84 -6.74
N VAL A 370 20.91 -12.92 -6.92
CA VAL A 370 20.78 -13.60 -8.23
C VAL A 370 19.66 -13.03 -9.11
N ARG A 371 19.02 -11.93 -8.69
CA ARG A 371 17.89 -11.29 -9.39
C ARG A 371 16.77 -12.28 -9.72
N ALA A 372 16.41 -13.13 -8.75
CA ALA A 372 15.35 -14.11 -8.95
C ALA A 372 13.98 -13.43 -9.18
N PRO A 373 13.11 -13.97 -10.07
CA PRO A 373 11.80 -13.38 -10.36
C PRO A 373 10.91 -13.20 -9.13
N HIS A 374 10.18 -12.10 -9.02
CA HIS A 374 9.34 -11.83 -7.83
C HIS A 374 7.94 -12.45 -7.90
N ASN A 375 7.50 -12.88 -9.08
CA ASN A 375 6.13 -13.35 -9.36
C ASN A 375 5.66 -14.53 -8.47
N ALA A 376 6.57 -15.41 -8.04
CA ALA A 376 6.24 -16.55 -7.19
C ALA A 376 6.51 -16.34 -5.70
N LEU A 377 7.23 -15.27 -5.32
CA LEU A 377 7.77 -15.11 -3.95
C LEU A 377 6.67 -15.12 -2.88
N SER A 378 5.59 -14.36 -3.11
CA SER A 378 4.48 -14.27 -2.16
C SER A 378 3.85 -15.64 -1.89
N ARG A 379 3.67 -16.45 -2.94
CA ARG A 379 3.11 -17.82 -2.83
C ARG A 379 4.07 -18.77 -2.12
N ILE A 380 5.37 -18.66 -2.40
CA ILE A 380 6.42 -19.47 -1.74
C ILE A 380 6.40 -19.20 -0.23
N LEU A 381 6.36 -17.92 0.18
CA LEU A 381 6.35 -17.52 1.60
C LEU A 381 5.05 -17.91 2.30
N MET A 382 3.89 -17.75 1.65
CA MET A 382 2.60 -18.17 2.22
C MET A 382 2.55 -19.68 2.52
N ARG A 383 3.11 -20.51 1.63
CA ARG A 383 3.13 -21.97 1.80
C ARG A 383 4.20 -22.46 2.79
N ALA A 384 5.22 -21.64 3.05
CA ALA A 384 6.33 -22.01 3.92
C ALA A 384 5.87 -22.33 5.36
N TYR A 385 4.84 -21.65 5.88
CA TYR A 385 4.36 -21.90 7.24
C TYR A 385 3.91 -23.35 7.46
N ALA A 386 3.27 -23.95 6.46
CA ALA A 386 2.81 -25.34 6.53
C ALA A 386 3.97 -26.36 6.57
N SER A 387 5.19 -25.95 6.23
CA SER A 387 6.38 -26.80 6.30
C SER A 387 7.13 -26.71 7.62
N VAL A 388 6.77 -25.76 8.50
CA VAL A 388 7.47 -25.54 9.77
C VAL A 388 7.23 -26.72 10.72
N ASP A 389 8.31 -27.39 11.09
CA ASP A 389 8.35 -28.37 12.19
C ASP A 389 8.80 -27.67 13.48
N PRO A 390 7.96 -27.61 14.53
CA PRO A 390 8.34 -26.96 15.80
C PRO A 390 9.57 -27.58 16.48
N SER A 391 9.92 -28.84 16.20
CA SER A 391 11.13 -29.46 16.78
C SER A 391 12.42 -28.79 16.26
N ASP A 392 12.43 -28.36 15.00
CA ASP A 392 13.52 -27.60 14.37
C ASP A 392 12.96 -26.70 13.25
N PRO A 393 12.44 -25.51 13.61
CA PRO A 393 11.78 -24.64 12.64
C PRO A 393 12.78 -24.07 11.60
N ALA A 394 14.04 -23.90 11.99
CA ALA A 394 15.08 -23.40 11.09
C ALA A 394 15.44 -24.45 10.03
N ALA A 395 15.70 -25.69 10.44
CA ALA A 395 16.04 -26.76 9.51
C ALA A 395 14.89 -27.12 8.56
N SER A 396 13.64 -27.12 9.06
CA SER A 396 12.47 -27.41 8.22
C SER A 396 12.22 -26.31 7.17
N LEU A 397 12.37 -25.03 7.54
CA LEU A 397 12.32 -23.93 6.57
C LEU A 397 13.48 -23.98 5.57
N LEU A 398 14.69 -24.30 6.06
CA LEU A 398 15.87 -24.43 5.22
C LEU A 398 15.66 -25.51 4.15
N ASP A 399 15.18 -26.68 4.55
CA ASP A 399 14.81 -27.77 3.64
C ASP A 399 13.70 -27.35 2.67
N TYR A 400 12.63 -26.70 3.15
CA TYR A 400 11.54 -26.21 2.30
C TYR A 400 12.04 -25.25 1.21
N PHE A 401 12.87 -24.26 1.55
CA PHE A 401 13.41 -23.30 0.59
C PHE A 401 14.46 -23.92 -0.34
N SER A 402 15.15 -24.98 0.10
CA SER A 402 16.14 -25.71 -0.70
C SER A 402 15.53 -26.62 -1.76
N ARG A 403 14.27 -27.03 -1.57
CA ARG A 403 13.54 -27.87 -2.52
C ARG A 403 13.00 -27.06 -3.70
N ASP A 404 12.80 -27.74 -4.82
CA ASP A 404 12.18 -27.20 -6.03
C ASP A 404 12.94 -25.99 -6.62
N ASN A 405 12.45 -25.45 -7.73
CA ASN A 405 13.03 -24.27 -8.37
C ASN A 405 12.60 -22.97 -7.65
N LYS A 406 12.94 -22.82 -6.37
CA LYS A 406 12.63 -21.64 -5.54
C LYS A 406 13.77 -20.62 -5.54
N ASP A 407 14.69 -20.69 -6.51
CA ASP A 407 15.86 -19.81 -6.68
C ASP A 407 16.67 -19.53 -5.40
N PHE A 408 16.73 -20.50 -4.49
CA PHE A 408 17.55 -20.36 -3.30
C PHE A 408 19.02 -20.63 -3.65
N ALA A 409 19.75 -19.56 -3.95
CA ALA A 409 21.07 -19.66 -4.58
C ALA A 409 22.13 -20.30 -3.66
N SER A 410 22.91 -21.23 -4.22
CA SER A 410 24.09 -21.82 -3.57
C SER A 410 25.24 -20.81 -3.43
N ASN A 411 26.27 -21.15 -2.65
CA ASN A 411 27.46 -20.31 -2.49
C ASN A 411 28.19 -20.09 -3.82
N GLU A 412 28.22 -21.13 -4.67
CA GLU A 412 28.82 -21.09 -6.00
C GLU A 412 28.06 -20.10 -6.89
N ARG A 413 26.73 -20.20 -6.92
CA ARG A 413 25.88 -19.28 -7.69
C ARG A 413 25.98 -17.84 -7.20
N ILE A 414 26.13 -17.63 -5.89
CA ILE A 414 26.39 -16.29 -5.32
C ILE A 414 27.74 -15.77 -5.77
N ARG A 415 28.80 -16.57 -5.70
CA ARG A 415 30.16 -16.16 -6.14
C ARG A 415 30.16 -15.68 -7.59
N GLU A 416 29.46 -16.40 -8.47
CA GLU A 416 29.26 -15.98 -9.86
C GLU A 416 28.47 -14.66 -9.93
N ALA A 417 27.27 -14.63 -9.33
CA ALA A 417 26.33 -13.52 -9.45
C ALA A 417 26.88 -12.17 -9.00
N VAL A 418 27.71 -12.13 -7.95
CA VAL A 418 28.30 -10.90 -7.41
C VAL A 418 29.12 -10.14 -8.46
N THR A 419 29.63 -10.82 -9.50
CA THR A 419 30.45 -10.22 -10.57
C THR A 419 29.82 -10.30 -11.96
N SER A 420 28.63 -10.91 -12.09
CA SER A 420 28.02 -11.17 -13.40
C SER A 420 26.55 -10.74 -13.52
N VAL A 421 25.85 -10.49 -12.40
CA VAL A 421 24.45 -10.06 -12.39
C VAL A 421 24.36 -8.55 -12.21
N ASN A 422 23.43 -7.92 -12.93
CA ASN A 422 23.07 -6.52 -12.77
C ASN A 422 22.31 -6.30 -11.44
N PHE A 423 23.05 -6.29 -10.33
CA PHE A 423 22.49 -6.09 -8.99
C PHE A 423 21.86 -4.70 -8.83
N TYR A 424 22.37 -3.68 -9.54
CA TYR A 424 21.81 -2.32 -9.49
C TYR A 424 20.36 -2.23 -10.00
N ARG A 425 19.88 -3.25 -10.73
CA ARG A 425 18.47 -3.41 -11.14
C ARG A 425 17.73 -4.49 -10.36
N SER A 426 18.37 -5.12 -9.37
CA SER A 426 17.74 -6.16 -8.57
C SER A 426 16.93 -5.57 -7.42
N GLY A 427 15.69 -6.02 -7.26
CA GLY A 427 14.78 -5.56 -6.22
C GLY A 427 14.56 -4.04 -6.20
N THR A 428 14.14 -3.52 -5.05
CA THR A 428 13.93 -2.08 -4.86
C THR A 428 15.23 -1.36 -4.48
N ARG A 429 15.29 -0.03 -4.70
CA ARG A 429 16.41 0.81 -4.24
C ARG A 429 16.66 0.68 -2.73
N ARG A 430 15.58 0.54 -1.96
CA ARG A 430 15.63 0.26 -0.51
C ARG A 430 16.38 -1.04 -0.25
N GLN A 431 16.01 -2.14 -0.89
CA GLN A 431 16.65 -3.45 -0.70
C GLN A 431 18.13 -3.45 -1.08
N GLN A 432 18.49 -2.78 -2.18
CA GLN A 432 19.88 -2.62 -2.61
C GLN A 432 20.73 -1.91 -1.55
N LYS A 433 20.22 -0.77 -1.04
CA LYS A 433 20.88 -0.02 0.03
C LYS A 433 20.93 -0.81 1.34
N THR A 434 19.85 -1.51 1.70
CA THR A 434 19.77 -2.34 2.90
C THR A 434 20.82 -3.45 2.87
N LEU A 435 20.98 -4.17 1.75
CA LEU A 435 22.00 -5.23 1.64
C LEU A 435 23.41 -4.65 1.84
N LEU A 436 23.75 -3.55 1.17
CA LEU A 436 25.06 -2.92 1.32
C LEU A 436 25.30 -2.40 2.74
N THR A 437 24.26 -1.89 3.39
CA THR A 437 24.30 -1.46 4.80
C THR A 437 24.53 -2.65 5.73
N TRP A 438 23.93 -3.80 5.46
CA TRP A 438 24.16 -5.02 6.23
C TRP A 438 25.58 -5.57 6.02
N LEU A 439 26.07 -5.61 4.78
CA LEU A 439 27.46 -6.02 4.51
C LEU A 439 28.46 -5.12 5.25
N GLU A 440 28.21 -3.80 5.25
CA GLU A 440 29.02 -2.85 6.02
C GLU A 440 28.95 -3.15 7.53
N GLY A 441 27.77 -3.41 8.08
CA GLY A 441 27.61 -3.76 9.50
C GLY A 441 28.35 -5.04 9.90
N GLU A 442 28.33 -6.06 9.03
CA GLU A 442 29.06 -7.31 9.27
C GLU A 442 30.59 -7.13 9.19
N LEU A 443 31.08 -6.14 8.42
CA LEU A 443 32.50 -5.80 8.33
C LEU A 443 32.96 -4.91 9.49
N ALA A 444 32.18 -3.90 9.87
CA ALA A 444 32.51 -2.96 10.94
C ALA A 444 32.37 -3.59 12.35
N GLY A 445 31.56 -4.64 12.49
CA GLY A 445 31.33 -5.32 13.75
C GLY A 445 30.61 -4.42 14.77
N ASN A 446 31.25 -4.14 15.90
CA ASN A 446 30.63 -3.45 17.04
C ASN A 446 30.62 -1.91 16.94
N GLU A 447 31.23 -1.31 15.92
CA GLU A 447 31.24 0.15 15.71
C GLU A 447 30.52 0.55 14.40
N PRO A 448 29.20 0.30 14.27
CA PRO A 448 28.48 0.62 13.04
C PRO A 448 28.38 2.13 12.83
N VAL A 449 28.69 2.56 11.61
CA VAL A 449 28.52 3.96 11.19
C VAL A 449 27.03 4.25 10.99
N VAL A 450 26.60 5.48 11.30
CA VAL A 450 25.25 5.95 10.96
C VAL A 450 25.17 6.19 9.45
N LEU A 451 24.47 5.30 8.73
CA LEU A 451 24.38 5.29 7.26
C LEU A 451 23.07 5.86 6.71
N THR A 452 22.32 6.61 7.51
CA THR A 452 20.98 7.10 7.13
C THR A 452 21.00 7.96 5.86
N LYS A 453 22.03 8.81 5.69
CA LYS A 453 22.18 9.72 4.54
C LYS A 453 22.96 9.15 3.35
N THR A 454 23.22 7.84 3.30
CA THR A 454 24.01 7.26 2.20
C THR A 454 23.18 6.90 0.96
N THR A 455 23.81 6.93 -0.20
CA THR A 455 23.30 6.43 -1.49
C THR A 455 24.14 5.28 -1.98
N VAL A 456 23.57 4.45 -2.85
CA VAL A 456 24.31 3.43 -3.60
C VAL A 456 25.12 4.12 -4.69
N GLU A 457 26.42 3.85 -4.74
CA GLU A 457 27.36 4.48 -5.66
C GLU A 457 28.14 3.46 -6.49
N HIS A 458 28.58 3.91 -7.66
CA HIS A 458 29.38 3.17 -8.62
C HIS A 458 30.87 3.50 -8.51
N VAL A 459 31.73 2.51 -8.26
CA VAL A 459 33.18 2.73 -8.29
C VAL A 459 33.65 2.88 -9.74
N LEU A 460 33.43 1.87 -10.58
CA LEU A 460 33.45 2.00 -12.04
C LEU A 460 32.18 2.75 -12.46
N PRO A 461 32.26 3.98 -13.02
CA PRO A 461 31.11 4.83 -13.25
C PRO A 461 30.16 4.32 -14.33
N GLN A 462 28.90 4.74 -14.26
CA GLN A 462 27.89 4.41 -15.28
C GLN A 462 28.27 4.97 -16.66
N LYS A 463 28.79 6.20 -16.72
CA LYS A 463 29.30 6.78 -17.97
C LYS A 463 30.80 6.46 -18.11
N LEU A 464 31.15 5.71 -19.16
CA LEU A 464 32.53 5.41 -19.50
C LEU A 464 33.21 6.64 -20.13
N THR A 465 34.09 7.31 -19.38
CA THR A 465 34.90 8.44 -19.88
C THR A 465 36.18 7.95 -20.53
N ASP A 466 36.87 8.81 -21.28
CA ASP A 466 38.12 8.46 -21.96
C ASP A 466 39.20 7.98 -20.98
N VAL A 467 39.31 8.62 -19.82
CA VAL A 467 40.23 8.21 -18.74
C VAL A 467 39.92 6.79 -18.25
N TRP A 468 38.63 6.46 -18.07
CA TRP A 468 38.25 5.11 -17.65
C TRP A 468 38.44 4.08 -18.77
N ARG A 469 38.26 4.48 -20.04
CA ARG A 469 38.55 3.63 -21.19
C ARG A 469 40.03 3.24 -21.23
N GLU A 470 40.92 4.22 -21.15
CA GLU A 470 42.38 4.01 -21.09
C GLU A 470 42.80 3.13 -19.90
N GLU A 471 42.13 3.27 -18.75
CA GLU A 471 42.40 2.43 -17.59
C GLU A 471 41.95 0.98 -17.80
N LEU A 472 40.77 0.75 -18.38
CA LEU A 472 40.25 -0.58 -18.67
C LEU A 472 41.01 -1.27 -19.83
N GLU A 473 41.56 -0.53 -20.79
CA GLU A 473 42.42 -1.09 -21.86
C GLU A 473 43.63 -1.84 -21.31
N LYS A 474 44.12 -1.44 -20.14
CA LYS A 474 45.26 -2.07 -19.47
C LYS A 474 44.91 -3.43 -18.84
N ASP A 475 43.63 -3.80 -18.77
CA ASP A 475 43.15 -5.07 -18.21
C ASP A 475 41.79 -5.47 -18.82
N THR A 476 41.81 -5.88 -20.09
CA THR A 476 40.62 -6.42 -20.76
C THR A 476 40.44 -7.92 -20.51
N GLY A 477 41.50 -8.65 -20.13
CA GLY A 477 41.50 -10.11 -20.09
C GLY A 477 40.97 -10.71 -21.41
N ASP A 478 39.98 -11.59 -21.32
CA ASP A 478 39.32 -12.22 -22.48
C ASP A 478 38.29 -11.33 -23.21
N PHE A 479 38.03 -10.11 -22.71
CA PHE A 479 37.12 -9.19 -23.38
C PHE A 479 37.79 -8.51 -24.57
N VAL A 480 37.02 -8.28 -25.63
CA VAL A 480 37.52 -7.67 -26.87
C VAL A 480 37.74 -6.16 -26.77
N SER A 481 37.16 -5.50 -25.77
CA SER A 481 37.30 -4.05 -25.58
C SER A 481 36.99 -3.60 -24.14
N PRO A 482 37.44 -2.40 -23.75
CA PRO A 482 37.08 -1.74 -22.50
C PRO A 482 35.57 -1.63 -22.26
N GLU A 483 34.80 -1.37 -23.33
CA GLU A 483 33.34 -1.24 -23.25
C GLU A 483 32.69 -2.57 -22.84
N SER A 484 33.18 -3.71 -23.35
CA SER A 484 32.67 -5.03 -22.95
C SER A 484 33.00 -5.34 -21.48
N VAL A 485 34.17 -4.91 -20.98
CA VAL A 485 34.50 -5.00 -19.56
C VAL A 485 33.54 -4.13 -18.74
N HIS A 486 33.32 -2.89 -19.18
CA HIS A 486 32.44 -1.94 -18.52
C HIS A 486 31.01 -2.45 -18.41
N GLU A 487 30.40 -2.89 -19.52
CA GLU A 487 29.03 -3.43 -19.53
C GLU A 487 28.87 -4.64 -18.61
N THR A 488 29.88 -5.49 -18.53
CA THR A 488 29.82 -6.68 -17.69
C THR A 488 29.83 -6.32 -16.20
N TYR A 489 30.67 -5.38 -15.78
CA TYR A 489 30.96 -5.15 -14.36
C TYR A 489 30.27 -3.94 -13.74
N VAL A 490 29.87 -2.94 -14.53
CA VAL A 490 29.43 -1.64 -14.02
C VAL A 490 28.27 -1.76 -13.03
N HIS A 491 27.30 -2.63 -13.26
CA HIS A 491 26.13 -2.75 -12.40
C HIS A 491 26.19 -3.93 -11.40
N THR A 492 27.34 -4.58 -11.27
CA THR A 492 27.52 -5.75 -10.41
C THR A 492 27.70 -5.37 -8.94
N LEU A 493 27.33 -6.25 -8.01
CA LEU A 493 27.48 -5.99 -6.58
C LEU A 493 28.94 -5.70 -6.21
N ALA A 494 29.89 -6.38 -6.84
CA ALA A 494 31.33 -6.15 -6.66
C ALA A 494 31.76 -4.71 -6.98
N ASN A 495 31.07 -4.02 -7.89
CA ASN A 495 31.38 -2.65 -8.28
C ASN A 495 30.60 -1.57 -7.49
N LEU A 496 29.62 -1.97 -6.68
CA LEU A 496 28.77 -1.05 -5.93
C LEU A 496 29.32 -0.79 -4.53
N THR A 497 29.00 0.37 -3.98
CA THR A 497 29.29 0.71 -2.58
C THR A 497 28.26 1.69 -2.05
N ILE A 498 28.38 2.07 -0.77
CA ILE A 498 27.57 3.13 -0.16
C ILE A 498 28.41 4.37 0.16
N SER A 499 27.84 5.55 -0.05
CA SER A 499 28.51 6.83 0.17
C SER A 499 27.56 7.86 0.75
N GLY A 500 28.03 8.70 1.67
CA GLY A 500 27.29 9.86 2.18
C GLY A 500 27.41 11.12 1.31
N TYR A 501 28.12 11.04 0.19
CA TYR A 501 28.24 12.14 -0.75
C TYR A 501 27.15 12.04 -1.83
N ASN A 502 26.20 12.98 -1.86
CA ASN A 502 25.36 13.14 -3.04
C ASN A 502 26.26 13.47 -4.26
N SER A 503 26.36 12.52 -5.18
CA SER A 503 26.96 12.62 -6.53
C SER A 503 28.43 13.09 -6.65
N SER A 504 29.22 13.17 -5.58
CA SER A 504 30.62 13.64 -5.68
C SER A 504 31.57 12.66 -6.39
N LEU A 505 31.29 11.34 -6.30
CA LEU A 505 32.08 10.30 -6.97
C LEU A 505 31.85 10.34 -8.49
N SER A 506 30.59 10.34 -8.94
CA SER A 506 30.16 10.49 -10.35
C SER A 506 31.08 9.74 -11.34
N ASN A 507 31.47 10.41 -12.43
CA ASN A 507 32.32 9.87 -13.49
C ASN A 507 33.82 10.21 -13.29
N ARG A 508 34.22 10.59 -12.07
CA ARG A 508 35.62 10.98 -11.78
C ARG A 508 36.58 9.80 -11.96
N PRO A 509 37.86 10.05 -12.29
CA PRO A 509 38.89 9.02 -12.32
C PRO A 509 39.02 8.30 -10.97
N PHE A 510 39.46 7.03 -11.01
CA PHE A 510 39.59 6.24 -9.78
C PHE A 510 40.50 6.87 -8.74
N SER A 511 41.60 7.52 -9.14
CA SER A 511 42.50 8.22 -8.22
C SER A 511 41.78 9.26 -7.34
N VAL A 512 40.90 10.07 -7.94
CA VAL A 512 40.09 11.08 -7.23
C VAL A 512 39.02 10.42 -6.38
N LYS A 513 38.36 9.36 -6.90
CA LYS A 513 37.38 8.59 -6.11
C LYS A 513 38.04 7.99 -4.88
N ARG A 514 39.23 7.39 -5.03
CA ARG A 514 40.02 6.80 -3.95
C ARG A 514 40.32 7.80 -2.85
N GLU A 515 40.76 9.02 -3.18
CA GLU A 515 41.00 10.07 -2.19
C GLU A 515 39.72 10.43 -1.41
N LEU A 516 38.59 10.62 -2.10
CA LEU A 516 37.30 10.90 -1.47
C LEU A 516 36.82 9.76 -0.54
N LEU A 517 37.10 8.50 -0.92
CA LEU A 517 36.79 7.33 -0.09
C LEU A 517 37.69 7.26 1.15
N ILE A 518 38.97 7.68 1.06
CA ILE A 518 39.90 7.76 2.20
C ILE A 518 39.48 8.86 3.17
N GLU A 519 39.12 10.05 2.67
CA GLU A 519 38.71 11.20 3.50
C GLU A 519 37.50 10.89 4.41
N LYS A 520 36.68 9.89 4.06
CA LYS A 520 35.54 9.41 4.84
C LYS A 520 35.70 7.96 5.27
N GLY A 521 36.92 7.61 5.72
CA GLY A 521 37.37 6.28 6.12
C GLY A 521 36.68 5.67 7.35
N ASN A 522 35.37 5.86 7.52
CA ASN A 522 34.58 5.16 8.54
C ASN A 522 33.81 3.97 7.96
N ILE A 523 33.66 3.89 6.62
CA ILE A 523 32.93 2.80 5.95
C ILE A 523 33.93 1.72 5.49
N GLU A 524 33.84 0.51 6.03
CA GLU A 524 34.71 -0.64 5.73
C GLU A 524 34.67 -1.05 4.25
N LEU A 525 33.48 -1.07 3.65
CA LEU A 525 33.33 -1.32 2.20
C LEU A 525 34.16 -0.34 1.36
N ASN A 526 34.27 0.91 1.80
CA ASN A 526 35.05 1.95 1.14
C ASN A 526 36.55 1.85 1.44
N LYS A 527 36.94 1.43 2.65
CA LYS A 527 38.35 1.17 3.00
C LYS A 527 38.96 0.09 2.11
N TRP A 528 38.21 -0.99 1.84
CA TRP A 528 38.66 -2.05 0.94
C TRP A 528 38.95 -1.49 -0.47
N ILE A 529 38.01 -0.71 -1.04
CA ILE A 529 38.19 -0.08 -2.35
C ILE A 529 39.39 0.88 -2.34
N ALA A 530 39.47 1.73 -1.32
CA ALA A 530 40.52 2.74 -1.17
C ALA A 530 41.93 2.14 -1.02
N SER A 531 42.04 0.90 -0.54
CA SER A 531 43.31 0.18 -0.43
C SER A 531 43.94 -0.15 -1.79
N LYS A 532 43.14 -0.17 -2.86
CA LYS A 532 43.60 -0.47 -4.21
C LYS A 532 44.18 0.77 -4.87
N GLU A 533 45.23 0.60 -5.67
CA GLU A 533 45.86 1.70 -6.43
C GLU A 533 45.11 2.02 -7.73
N LYS A 534 44.42 1.02 -8.29
CA LYS A 534 43.69 1.06 -9.56
C LYS A 534 42.37 0.31 -9.41
N TRP A 535 41.46 0.51 -10.37
CA TRP A 535 40.17 -0.18 -10.38
C TRP A 535 39.86 -0.70 -11.77
N ARG A 536 40.15 -1.99 -11.98
CA ARG A 536 39.95 -2.69 -13.26
C ARG A 536 39.26 -4.03 -13.02
N ARG A 537 39.18 -4.86 -14.07
CA ARG A 537 38.58 -6.20 -14.00
C ARG A 537 39.14 -7.01 -12.82
N THR A 538 40.46 -7.05 -12.68
CA THR A 538 41.13 -7.84 -11.63
C THR A 538 40.66 -7.45 -10.22
N GLU A 539 40.62 -6.15 -9.89
CA GLU A 539 40.18 -5.70 -8.56
C GLU A 539 38.68 -5.89 -8.32
N ILE A 540 37.86 -5.79 -9.38
CA ILE A 540 36.41 -6.06 -9.28
C ILE A 540 36.17 -7.55 -8.99
N ILE A 541 36.88 -8.46 -9.66
CA ILE A 541 36.77 -9.90 -9.40
C ILE A 541 37.25 -10.23 -7.98
N GLU A 542 38.40 -9.69 -7.57
CA GLU A 542 38.94 -9.89 -6.21
C GLU A 542 37.95 -9.40 -5.14
N ARG A 543 37.28 -8.26 -5.38
CA ARG A 543 36.21 -7.78 -4.49
C ARG A 543 35.01 -8.70 -4.50
N GLY A 544 34.65 -9.24 -5.66
CA GLY A 544 33.57 -10.19 -5.81
C GLY A 544 33.79 -11.43 -4.96
N ASP A 545 34.99 -12.00 -4.99
CA ASP A 545 35.37 -13.12 -4.14
C ASP A 545 35.27 -12.76 -2.66
N TYR A 546 35.82 -11.61 -2.26
CA TYR A 546 35.74 -11.11 -0.89
C TYR A 546 34.30 -10.96 -0.37
N LEU A 547 33.42 -10.33 -1.17
CA LEU A 547 32.02 -10.15 -0.81
C LEU A 547 31.26 -11.48 -0.81
N SER A 548 31.55 -12.38 -1.75
CA SER A 548 30.92 -13.70 -1.82
C SER A 548 31.23 -14.56 -0.59
N ASP A 549 32.46 -14.50 -0.08
CA ASP A 549 32.87 -15.17 1.15
C ASP A 549 32.17 -14.61 2.37
N LEU A 550 32.01 -13.28 2.46
CA LEU A 550 31.24 -12.63 3.52
C LEU A 550 29.78 -13.07 3.46
N ILE A 551 29.17 -13.03 2.28
CA ILE A 551 27.78 -13.42 2.08
C ILE A 551 27.55 -14.88 2.47
N ALA A 552 28.46 -15.78 2.08
CA ALA A 552 28.37 -17.20 2.39
C ALA A 552 28.48 -17.51 3.89
N ARG A 553 29.18 -16.67 4.67
CA ARG A 553 29.31 -16.80 6.12
C ARG A 553 28.12 -16.20 6.88
N THR A 554 27.54 -15.11 6.38
CA THR A 554 26.43 -14.40 7.03
C THR A 554 25.07 -15.04 6.74
N TRP A 555 24.82 -15.47 5.50
CA TRP A 555 23.52 -15.98 5.07
C TRP A 555 23.65 -17.45 4.66
N VAL A 556 22.96 -18.36 5.34
CA VAL A 556 23.04 -19.82 5.07
C VAL A 556 22.57 -20.20 3.66
N GLY A 557 23.31 -21.05 2.96
CA GLY A 557 22.90 -21.58 1.64
C GLY A 557 21.96 -22.79 1.73
N PRO A 558 21.40 -23.25 0.60
CA PRO A 558 20.53 -24.44 0.57
C PRO A 558 21.27 -25.72 1.02
N THR A 559 20.53 -26.65 1.63
CA THR A 559 21.01 -28.02 1.87
C THR A 559 21.08 -28.77 0.54
N SER A 560 22.26 -29.32 0.21
CA SER A 560 22.60 -29.90 -1.10
C SER A 560 21.50 -30.81 -1.69
N VAL A 561 20.98 -30.50 -2.89
CA VAL A 561 20.90 -31.40 -4.08
C VAL A 561 20.46 -30.63 -5.35
N SER A 562 21.12 -31.01 -6.44
CA SER A 562 20.85 -30.86 -7.88
C SER A 562 20.71 -29.44 -8.45
N SER A 563 21.78 -29.04 -9.14
CA SER A 563 21.75 -28.22 -10.35
C SER A 563 20.74 -28.79 -11.36
N GLY A 564 19.48 -28.36 -11.27
CA GLY A 564 18.44 -28.63 -12.27
C GLY A 564 18.62 -27.72 -13.48
N ASP A 565 18.53 -28.30 -14.67
CA ASP A 565 18.78 -27.73 -16.00
C ASP A 565 18.19 -26.31 -16.23
N SER A 566 19.01 -25.26 -16.16
CA SER A 566 18.67 -23.91 -16.68
C SER A 566 18.91 -23.77 -18.19
N ARG A 567 19.51 -24.77 -18.84
CA ARG A 567 20.08 -24.62 -20.20
C ARG A 567 19.03 -24.45 -21.30
N ASN A 568 17.87 -25.09 -21.17
CA ASN A 568 16.80 -24.99 -22.16
C ASN A 568 15.98 -23.69 -22.03
N ASP A 569 15.93 -23.08 -20.84
CA ASP A 569 15.19 -21.84 -20.60
C ASP A 569 15.94 -20.62 -21.14
N GLU A 570 17.26 -20.53 -20.86
CA GLU A 570 18.11 -19.42 -21.31
C GLU A 570 18.10 -19.25 -22.85
N THR A 571 18.02 -20.35 -23.60
CA THR A 571 18.02 -20.32 -25.07
C THR A 571 16.71 -19.75 -25.62
N ALA A 572 15.57 -20.10 -25.00
CA ALA A 572 14.26 -19.59 -25.39
C ALA A 572 14.10 -18.10 -25.04
N GLU A 573 14.52 -17.70 -23.85
CA GLU A 573 14.49 -16.30 -23.40
C GLU A 573 15.32 -15.38 -24.29
N ILE A 574 16.54 -15.81 -24.65
CA ILE A 574 17.42 -15.06 -25.56
C ILE A 574 16.81 -14.96 -26.96
N ALA A 575 16.22 -16.04 -27.48
CA ALA A 575 15.53 -16.02 -28.78
C ALA A 575 14.34 -15.05 -28.78
N ASP A 576 13.51 -15.08 -27.73
CA ASP A 576 12.35 -14.20 -27.57
C ASP A 576 12.75 -12.72 -27.41
N ALA A 577 13.84 -12.44 -26.70
CA ALA A 577 14.37 -11.08 -26.60
C ALA A 577 14.91 -10.60 -27.96
N LEU A 578 15.63 -11.45 -28.70
CA LEU A 578 16.13 -11.11 -30.03
C LEU A 578 15.03 -10.87 -31.05
N ALA A 579 13.91 -11.59 -30.96
CA ALA A 579 12.74 -11.37 -31.79
C ALA A 579 12.14 -9.95 -31.62
N LYS A 580 12.39 -9.30 -30.47
CA LYS A 580 11.94 -7.91 -30.18
C LYS A 580 12.92 -6.84 -30.67
N VAL A 581 14.14 -7.21 -31.09
CA VAL A 581 15.12 -6.26 -31.64
C VAL A 581 14.67 -5.88 -33.07
N PRO A 582 14.40 -4.59 -33.38
CA PRO A 582 13.92 -4.19 -34.69
C PRO A 582 14.90 -4.51 -35.83
N THR A 583 14.37 -4.79 -37.02
CA THR A 583 15.18 -4.93 -38.24
C THR A 583 15.93 -3.63 -38.52
N GLY A 584 17.20 -3.76 -38.93
CA GLY A 584 18.07 -2.60 -39.18
C GLY A 584 18.72 -2.04 -37.91
N THR A 585 18.66 -2.78 -36.81
CA THR A 585 19.35 -2.44 -35.55
C THR A 585 20.12 -3.65 -35.02
N TRP A 586 21.09 -3.40 -34.14
CA TRP A 586 21.90 -4.43 -33.49
C TRP A 586 21.91 -4.23 -31.97
N VAL A 587 22.08 -5.28 -31.18
CA VAL A 587 22.09 -5.20 -29.70
C VAL A 587 23.42 -5.68 -29.14
N SER A 588 23.88 -5.08 -28.05
CA SER A 588 25.09 -5.56 -27.39
C SER A 588 24.82 -6.82 -26.55
N PHE A 589 25.86 -7.61 -26.29
CA PHE A 589 25.76 -8.70 -25.31
C PHE A 589 25.31 -8.20 -23.92
N GLY A 590 25.72 -7.01 -23.50
CA GLY A 590 25.30 -6.38 -22.24
C GLY A 590 23.81 -6.05 -22.20
N ASP A 591 23.31 -5.37 -23.24
CA ASP A 591 21.89 -4.99 -23.32
C ASP A 591 20.98 -6.22 -23.41
N LEU A 592 21.41 -7.26 -24.12
CA LEU A 592 20.67 -8.51 -24.24
C LEU A 592 20.65 -9.30 -22.93
N ALA A 593 21.79 -9.38 -22.23
CA ALA A 593 21.89 -9.94 -20.89
C ALA A 593 20.95 -9.23 -19.91
N ASP A 594 20.93 -7.90 -19.94
CA ASP A 594 20.05 -7.08 -19.11
C ASP A 594 18.56 -7.36 -19.35
N ALA A 595 18.17 -7.54 -20.61
CA ALA A 595 16.77 -7.76 -21.04
C ALA A 595 16.26 -9.18 -20.80
N THR A 596 17.17 -10.16 -20.78
CA THR A 596 16.87 -11.59 -20.58
C THR A 596 17.10 -12.04 -19.14
N GLU A 597 17.65 -11.18 -18.29
CA GLU A 597 18.10 -11.53 -16.93
C GLU A 597 19.20 -12.62 -16.90
N VAL A 598 19.81 -12.90 -18.06
CA VAL A 598 20.96 -13.80 -18.21
C VAL A 598 22.26 -13.00 -18.06
N THR A 599 23.34 -13.64 -17.61
CA THR A 599 24.65 -12.97 -17.55
C THR A 599 25.24 -12.77 -18.95
N VAL A 600 26.10 -11.76 -19.14
CA VAL A 600 26.82 -11.53 -20.43
C VAL A 600 27.56 -12.78 -20.89
N VAL A 601 28.19 -13.50 -19.96
CA VAL A 601 28.90 -14.77 -20.23
C VAL A 601 27.91 -15.87 -20.63
N GLY A 602 26.76 -15.96 -19.95
CA GLY A 602 25.68 -16.89 -20.30
C GLY A 602 25.16 -16.67 -21.71
N VAL A 603 24.88 -15.42 -22.09
CA VAL A 603 24.46 -15.07 -23.45
C VAL A 603 25.52 -15.48 -24.49
N LYS A 604 26.79 -15.15 -24.26
CA LYS A 604 27.90 -15.56 -25.14
C LYS A 604 27.99 -17.08 -25.28
N ARG A 605 27.84 -17.80 -24.18
CA ARG A 605 27.84 -19.27 -24.14
C ARG A 605 26.68 -19.86 -24.93
N VAL A 606 25.46 -19.36 -24.74
CA VAL A 606 24.25 -19.86 -25.44
C VAL A 606 24.38 -19.64 -26.95
N LEU A 607 24.79 -18.44 -27.37
CA LEU A 607 24.96 -18.10 -28.78
C LEU A 607 26.11 -18.86 -29.47
N ALA A 608 27.10 -19.35 -28.70
CA ALA A 608 28.17 -20.20 -29.21
C ALA A 608 27.78 -21.69 -29.30
N ALA A 609 26.84 -22.14 -28.45
CA ALA A 609 26.49 -23.54 -28.31
C ALA A 609 25.21 -23.96 -29.07
N SER A 610 24.33 -23.00 -29.39
CA SER A 610 22.99 -23.27 -29.95
C SER A 610 22.69 -22.37 -31.16
N GLU A 611 21.91 -22.86 -32.12
CA GLU A 611 21.38 -22.03 -33.21
C GLU A 611 20.21 -21.18 -32.70
N VAL A 612 20.50 -19.91 -32.38
CA VAL A 612 19.49 -18.93 -31.96
C VAL A 612 19.09 -18.06 -33.16
N PRO A 613 17.79 -17.92 -33.48
CA PRO A 613 17.32 -17.03 -34.53
C PRO A 613 17.78 -15.58 -34.30
N LEU A 614 18.10 -14.86 -35.38
CA LEU A 614 18.55 -13.45 -35.35
C LEU A 614 19.85 -13.19 -34.56
N ALA A 615 20.63 -14.23 -34.22
CA ALA A 615 21.89 -14.09 -33.49
C ALA A 615 22.91 -13.15 -34.16
N TRP A 616 22.80 -12.91 -35.47
CA TRP A 616 23.63 -11.94 -36.20
C TRP A 616 23.42 -10.49 -35.78
N ARG A 617 22.32 -10.18 -35.07
CA ARG A 617 22.08 -8.84 -34.50
C ARG A 617 22.84 -8.62 -33.19
N VAL A 618 23.51 -9.63 -32.62
CA VAL A 618 24.24 -9.52 -31.35
C VAL A 618 25.71 -9.23 -31.57
N MET A 619 26.19 -8.15 -30.96
CA MET A 619 27.57 -7.68 -31.11
C MET A 619 28.18 -7.28 -29.77
N GLU A 620 29.47 -7.00 -29.77
CA GLU A 620 30.15 -6.37 -28.64
C GLU A 620 29.74 -4.91 -28.54
N ALA A 621 29.83 -4.34 -27.33
CA ALA A 621 29.46 -2.97 -26.98
C ALA A 621 29.95 -1.90 -27.98
N ASN A 622 31.17 -2.11 -28.50
CA ASN A 622 31.84 -1.22 -29.43
C ASN A 622 31.40 -1.39 -30.90
N GLY A 623 30.40 -2.24 -31.17
CA GLY A 623 29.89 -2.51 -32.52
C GLY A 623 30.74 -3.51 -33.31
N ARG A 624 31.58 -4.33 -32.66
CA ARG A 624 32.38 -5.37 -33.34
C ARG A 624 31.87 -6.77 -33.01
N TYR A 625 32.11 -7.73 -33.90
CA TYR A 625 31.83 -9.15 -33.62
C TYR A 625 32.93 -9.78 -32.75
N SER A 626 32.52 -10.66 -31.84
CA SER A 626 33.42 -11.51 -31.07
C SER A 626 34.22 -12.44 -32.00
N PRO A 627 35.47 -12.83 -31.66
CA PRO A 627 36.29 -13.71 -32.49
C PRO A 627 35.68 -15.08 -32.82
N GLN A 628 34.67 -15.52 -32.06
CA GLN A 628 34.06 -16.85 -32.17
C GLN A 628 32.89 -16.94 -33.18
N THR A 629 32.38 -15.82 -33.69
CA THR A 629 31.27 -15.80 -34.66
C THR A 629 31.78 -15.72 -36.11
N SER A 630 31.18 -16.50 -37.01
CA SER A 630 31.46 -16.47 -38.46
C SER A 630 31.23 -15.06 -39.02
N LYS A 631 32.32 -14.36 -39.38
CA LYS A 631 32.37 -12.90 -39.55
C LYS A 631 31.70 -12.36 -40.83
N ASP A 632 31.58 -13.17 -41.88
CA ASP A 632 31.15 -12.66 -43.19
C ASP A 632 29.62 -12.68 -43.34
N ALA A 633 28.96 -13.78 -42.97
CA ALA A 633 27.50 -13.91 -43.13
C ALA A 633 26.72 -12.94 -42.22
N PHE A 634 27.18 -12.71 -40.99
CA PHE A 634 26.46 -11.84 -40.03
C PHE A 634 26.54 -10.38 -40.41
N ARG A 635 27.72 -9.92 -40.87
CA ARG A 635 27.89 -8.57 -41.40
C ARG A 635 27.02 -8.34 -42.62
N THR A 636 27.04 -9.25 -43.59
CA THR A 636 26.20 -9.14 -44.80
C THR A 636 24.71 -9.10 -44.44
N ASN A 637 24.26 -9.87 -43.45
CA ASN A 637 22.87 -9.81 -42.99
C ASN A 637 22.51 -8.44 -42.40
N LEU A 638 23.36 -7.85 -41.54
CA LEU A 638 23.11 -6.52 -40.98
C LEU A 638 23.19 -5.39 -42.02
N GLU A 639 24.12 -5.46 -42.97
CA GLU A 639 24.22 -4.51 -44.08
C GLU A 639 22.97 -4.57 -44.98
N ASN A 640 22.43 -5.77 -45.24
CA ASN A 640 21.17 -5.97 -45.96
C ASN A 640 19.96 -5.42 -45.18
N GLU A 641 20.03 -5.39 -43.86
CA GLU A 641 19.02 -4.77 -43.00
C GLU A 641 19.20 -3.24 -42.87
N GLY A 642 20.27 -2.65 -43.43
CA GLY A 642 20.51 -1.21 -43.47
C GLY A 642 21.47 -0.66 -42.40
N VAL A 643 22.12 -1.53 -41.62
CA VAL A 643 23.11 -1.10 -40.61
C VAL A 643 24.42 -0.66 -41.28
N GLN A 644 24.92 0.52 -40.90
CA GLN A 644 26.16 1.07 -41.43
C GLN A 644 27.37 0.75 -40.54
N PHE A 645 28.54 0.59 -41.16
CA PHE A 645 29.80 0.29 -40.49
C PHE A 645 30.82 1.41 -40.75
N ASP A 646 31.66 1.70 -39.76
CA ASP A 646 32.74 2.66 -39.88
C ASP A 646 33.95 2.09 -40.63
N ALA A 647 34.96 2.95 -40.86
CA ALA A 647 36.20 2.57 -41.54
C ALA A 647 37.02 1.50 -40.79
N THR A 648 36.74 1.28 -39.52
CA THR A 648 37.39 0.25 -38.68
C THR A 648 36.63 -1.08 -38.69
N GLY A 649 35.48 -1.13 -39.38
CA GLY A 649 34.60 -2.29 -39.46
C GLY A 649 33.69 -2.46 -38.24
N ALA A 650 33.52 -1.44 -37.40
CA ALA A 650 32.56 -1.44 -36.31
C ALA A 650 31.19 -0.91 -36.78
N ALA A 651 30.10 -1.54 -36.36
CA ALA A 651 28.75 -1.06 -36.61
C ALA A 651 28.57 0.30 -35.92
N MET A 652 27.96 1.25 -36.63
CA MET A 652 27.70 2.57 -36.09
C MET A 652 26.79 2.49 -34.86
N GLN A 653 27.17 3.17 -33.79
CA GLN A 653 26.45 3.18 -32.50
C GLN A 653 25.03 3.75 -32.63
N SER A 654 24.74 4.57 -33.65
CA SER A 654 23.40 5.05 -33.95
C SER A 654 22.41 3.95 -34.34
N TYR A 655 22.88 2.74 -34.65
CA TYR A 655 22.03 1.60 -34.96
C TYR A 655 21.94 0.60 -33.79
N ARG A 656 22.56 0.92 -32.64
CA ARG A 656 22.53 0.08 -31.44
C ARG A 656 21.17 0.20 -30.77
N TRP A 657 20.44 -0.91 -30.76
CA TRP A 657 19.24 -1.11 -29.97
C TRP A 657 19.59 -1.31 -28.50
N ASN A 658 18.84 -0.63 -27.64
CA ASN A 658 18.86 -0.86 -26.21
C ASN A 658 17.43 -1.20 -25.78
N PHE A 659 17.23 -2.31 -25.08
CA PHE A 659 15.91 -2.68 -24.56
C PHE A 659 15.37 -1.66 -23.52
N GLY A 660 16.26 -0.85 -22.93
CA GLY A 660 15.91 0.32 -22.12
C GLY A 660 15.59 1.58 -22.92
N ALA A 661 15.82 1.61 -24.24
CA ALA A 661 15.42 2.69 -25.14
C ALA A 661 13.99 2.49 -25.70
N SER A 662 13.36 1.35 -25.42
CA SER A 662 11.96 1.04 -25.77
C SER A 662 10.95 1.49 -24.71
N PHE A 663 11.37 2.33 -23.76
CA PHE A 663 10.55 3.39 -23.18
C PHE A 663 11.37 4.68 -23.25
N GLY A 664 11.25 5.39 -24.39
CA GLY A 664 11.81 6.72 -24.62
C GLY A 664 13.22 6.78 -25.20
N GLY A 665 13.30 6.81 -26.54
CA GLY A 665 14.37 7.47 -27.30
C GLY A 665 15.12 6.58 -28.29
N ALA A 666 14.68 6.58 -29.55
CA ALA A 666 15.49 6.13 -30.68
C ALA A 666 16.75 7.01 -30.85
N ALA A 667 17.78 6.41 -31.43
CA ALA A 667 18.91 7.12 -31.98
C ALA A 667 18.47 8.26 -32.93
N THR A 668 19.24 9.33 -32.89
CA THR A 668 19.03 10.60 -33.58
C THR A 668 18.71 10.45 -35.07
N LEU A 669 17.45 10.69 -35.44
CA LEU A 669 17.08 11.29 -36.73
C LEU A 669 16.55 12.69 -36.44
N VAL A 670 17.35 13.70 -36.76
CA VAL A 670 16.87 15.09 -36.79
C VAL A 670 15.92 15.23 -37.98
N ARG A 671 14.63 15.32 -37.71
CA ARG A 671 13.70 16.17 -38.46
C ARG A 671 12.74 16.84 -37.49
N ASP A 672 12.91 18.15 -37.38
CA ASP A 672 12.00 19.06 -36.74
C ASP A 672 10.78 19.27 -37.65
N THR A 673 9.61 18.78 -37.22
CA THR A 673 8.38 19.57 -36.99
C THR A 673 7.30 18.61 -36.47
N ALA A 674 6.90 18.79 -35.19
CA ALA A 674 5.83 18.09 -34.46
C ALA A 674 6.08 16.62 -34.01
N GLY A 675 6.64 16.46 -32.79
CA GLY A 675 6.40 15.35 -31.83
C GLY A 675 7.27 14.08 -31.92
N ASP A 676 7.91 13.53 -30.88
CA ASP A 676 8.22 13.92 -29.49
C ASP A 676 9.25 12.89 -28.94
N VAL A 677 10.21 13.31 -28.09
CA VAL A 677 11.03 12.47 -27.17
C VAL A 677 11.37 13.33 -25.95
N HIS A 678 10.75 13.06 -24.81
CA HIS A 678 10.99 13.81 -23.57
C HIS A 678 12.40 13.65 -23.04
N ALA A 679 13.03 14.75 -22.64
CA ALA A 679 14.28 14.78 -21.90
C ALA A 679 14.08 15.33 -20.48
N GLY A 680 14.79 14.78 -19.50
CA GLY A 680 14.87 15.34 -18.14
C GLY A 680 13.67 15.02 -17.22
N PRO A 681 13.31 15.91 -16.28
CA PRO A 681 12.40 15.60 -15.16
C PRO A 681 11.00 15.09 -15.55
N ILE A 682 10.49 15.43 -16.75
CA ILE A 682 9.18 14.94 -17.24
C ILE A 682 9.21 13.42 -17.46
N ARG A 683 10.33 12.89 -17.96
CA ARG A 683 10.55 11.45 -18.10
C ARG A 683 10.54 10.76 -16.74
N GLU A 684 11.19 11.33 -15.73
CA GLU A 684 11.21 10.80 -14.36
C GLU A 684 9.80 10.77 -13.74
N PHE A 685 8.98 11.80 -13.98
CA PHE A 685 7.59 11.84 -13.56
C PHE A 685 6.74 10.73 -14.21
N LEU A 686 6.89 10.51 -15.51
CA LEU A 686 6.15 9.47 -16.24
C LEU A 686 6.62 8.05 -15.89
N GLU A 687 7.92 7.84 -15.67
CA GLU A 687 8.47 6.58 -15.18
C GLU A 687 7.94 6.26 -13.77
N GLU A 688 7.88 7.26 -12.88
CA GLU A 688 7.34 7.07 -11.54
C GLU A 688 5.82 6.84 -11.55
N ALA A 689 5.09 7.47 -12.48
CA ALA A 689 3.68 7.17 -12.73
C ALA A 689 3.50 5.71 -13.16
N ALA A 690 4.34 5.20 -14.06
CA ALA A 690 4.30 3.80 -14.51
C ALA A 690 4.61 2.79 -13.40
N ASN A 691 5.49 3.16 -12.46
CA ASN A 691 5.82 2.32 -11.31
C ASN A 691 4.73 2.31 -10.23
N ARG A 692 4.01 3.42 -10.04
CA ARG A 692 3.06 3.61 -8.94
C ARG A 692 1.59 3.34 -9.33
N LEU A 693 1.25 3.44 -10.61
CA LEU A 693 -0.14 3.35 -11.09
C LEU A 693 -0.43 2.03 -11.79
N ALA A 694 -1.73 1.69 -11.86
CA ALA A 694 -2.19 0.61 -12.70
C ALA A 694 -1.83 0.90 -14.18
N PRO A 695 -1.49 -0.12 -15.00
CA PRO A 695 -1.04 0.09 -16.38
C PRO A 695 -1.97 0.93 -17.25
N SER A 696 -3.29 0.78 -17.08
CA SER A 696 -4.29 1.57 -17.79
C SER A 696 -4.28 3.05 -17.43
N VAL A 697 -3.98 3.38 -16.17
CA VAL A 697 -3.94 4.75 -15.66
C VAL A 697 -2.61 5.40 -16.04
N SER A 698 -1.49 4.69 -15.90
CA SER A 698 -0.18 5.19 -16.36
C SER A 698 -0.18 5.49 -17.86
N ALA A 699 -0.74 4.61 -18.70
CA ALA A 699 -0.86 4.85 -20.13
C ALA A 699 -1.72 6.10 -20.46
N ALA A 700 -2.79 6.34 -19.69
CA ALA A 700 -3.62 7.52 -19.85
C ALA A 700 -2.88 8.81 -19.45
N VAL A 701 -2.07 8.78 -18.37
CA VAL A 701 -1.23 9.92 -17.95
C VAL A 701 -0.19 10.25 -19.01
N ASP A 702 0.51 9.25 -19.52
CA ASP A 702 1.48 9.42 -20.60
C ASP A 702 0.82 10.04 -21.84
N THR A 703 -0.32 9.49 -22.27
CA THR A 703 -1.09 10.02 -23.40
C THR A 703 -1.49 11.48 -23.19
N ALA A 704 -2.02 11.84 -22.01
CA ALA A 704 -2.48 13.19 -21.71
C ALA A 704 -1.32 14.22 -21.69
N VAL A 705 -0.19 13.88 -21.07
CA VAL A 705 1.00 14.75 -21.03
C VAL A 705 1.57 14.96 -22.42
N ASN A 706 1.63 13.90 -23.24
CA ASN A 706 2.10 13.96 -24.62
C ASN A 706 1.17 14.83 -25.48
N SER A 707 -0.15 14.63 -25.38
CA SER A 707 -1.13 15.46 -26.10
C SER A 707 -1.03 16.94 -25.73
N TRP A 708 -0.85 17.27 -24.45
CA TRP A 708 -0.70 18.65 -23.98
C TRP A 708 0.53 19.35 -24.59
N LEU A 709 1.66 18.65 -24.61
CA LEU A 709 2.91 19.16 -25.17
C LEU A 709 2.81 19.32 -26.70
N LEU A 710 2.14 18.40 -27.39
CA LEU A 710 1.87 18.49 -28.83
C LEU A 710 0.99 19.70 -29.20
N CYS A 711 0.07 20.09 -28.32
CA CYS A 711 -0.75 21.29 -28.48
C CYS A 711 -0.01 22.60 -28.14
N GLY A 712 1.29 22.54 -27.81
CA GLY A 712 2.12 23.70 -27.49
C GLY A 712 2.12 24.09 -26.01
N GLY A 713 1.43 23.33 -25.16
CA GLY A 713 1.44 23.54 -23.70
C GLY A 713 2.83 23.30 -23.10
N LYS A 714 3.06 23.79 -21.88
CA LYS A 714 4.29 23.57 -21.11
C LYS A 714 4.00 22.73 -19.87
N VAL A 715 4.98 21.97 -19.42
CA VAL A 715 4.93 21.22 -18.15
C VAL A 715 6.09 21.64 -17.26
N SER A 716 5.79 22.03 -16.02
CA SER A 716 6.80 22.32 -14.99
C SER A 716 6.65 21.37 -13.82
N LEU A 717 7.78 20.91 -13.27
CA LEU A 717 7.79 19.97 -12.16
C LEU A 717 8.17 20.67 -10.88
N SER A 718 7.41 20.42 -9.83
CA SER A 718 7.69 20.90 -8.47
C SER A 718 7.70 19.72 -7.50
N VAL A 719 8.60 19.83 -6.53
CA VAL A 719 8.58 19.01 -5.32
C VAL A 719 7.98 19.90 -4.24
N ASP A 720 6.92 19.42 -3.59
CA ASP A 720 6.26 20.23 -2.55
C ASP A 720 7.25 20.40 -1.38
N PRO A 721 7.56 21.62 -0.90
CA PRO A 721 8.63 21.85 0.07
C PRO A 721 8.43 21.13 1.42
N GLY A 722 7.22 20.65 1.70
CA GLY A 722 6.88 19.87 2.90
C GLY A 722 6.70 18.36 2.69
N GLU A 723 6.69 17.87 1.44
CA GLU A 723 6.38 16.47 1.11
C GLU A 723 7.32 15.94 0.03
N HIS A 724 8.48 15.40 0.44
CA HIS A 724 9.54 14.94 -0.47
C HIS A 724 9.17 13.75 -1.37
N ASP A 725 8.08 13.03 -1.07
CA ASP A 725 7.66 11.84 -1.81
C ASP A 725 6.50 12.09 -2.80
N VAL A 726 6.05 13.36 -2.92
CA VAL A 726 5.00 13.78 -3.85
C VAL A 726 5.60 14.50 -5.06
N LEU A 727 5.49 13.87 -6.22
CA LEU A 727 5.90 14.48 -7.50
C LEU A 727 4.72 15.22 -8.10
N THR A 728 4.90 16.50 -8.44
CA THR A 728 3.83 17.34 -9.00
C THR A 728 4.22 17.87 -10.38
N ALA A 729 3.40 17.60 -11.39
CA ALA A 729 3.53 18.14 -12.75
C ALA A 729 2.43 19.18 -13.01
N MET A 730 2.83 20.42 -13.30
CA MET A 730 1.96 21.55 -13.60
C MET A 730 1.83 21.75 -15.10
N LEU A 731 0.62 21.64 -15.65
CA LEU A 731 0.29 21.91 -17.06
C LEU A 731 -0.01 23.40 -17.25
N GLN A 732 0.71 24.08 -18.15
CA GLN A 732 0.65 25.52 -18.40
C GLN A 732 0.40 25.85 -19.87
N GLU A 733 -0.33 26.93 -20.15
CA GLU A 733 -0.56 27.40 -21.52
C GLU A 733 0.70 27.99 -22.17
N ALA A 734 0.77 27.94 -23.50
CA ALA A 734 1.90 28.40 -24.29
C ALA A 734 2.13 29.92 -24.16
N GLU A 735 1.04 30.69 -24.15
CA GLU A 735 1.01 32.16 -24.04
C GLU A 735 0.49 32.55 -22.64
N GLY A 736 1.39 32.92 -21.73
CA GLY A 736 1.01 33.52 -20.43
C GLY A 736 1.50 32.80 -19.18
N GLY A 737 1.92 31.52 -19.27
CA GLY A 737 2.53 30.78 -18.15
C GLY A 737 1.58 30.48 -16.98
N THR A 738 0.28 30.75 -17.15
CA THR A 738 -0.78 30.38 -16.21
C THR A 738 -0.94 28.86 -16.18
N SER A 739 -0.95 28.29 -14.97
CA SER A 739 -1.17 26.85 -14.79
C SER A 739 -2.65 26.55 -14.92
N VAL A 740 -3.00 25.57 -15.75
CA VAL A 740 -4.38 25.14 -16.04
C VAL A 740 -4.72 23.85 -15.30
N ALA A 741 -3.73 23.00 -15.02
CA ALA A 741 -3.93 21.82 -14.19
C ALA A 741 -2.65 21.39 -13.46
N GLU A 742 -2.81 20.64 -12.37
CA GLU A 742 -1.73 19.98 -11.63
C GLU A 742 -2.00 18.47 -11.53
N LEU A 743 -0.99 17.65 -11.82
CA LEU A 743 -0.99 16.20 -11.64
C LEU A 743 -0.06 15.86 -10.48
N ARG A 744 -0.56 15.24 -9.40
CA ARG A 744 0.25 14.88 -8.21
C ARG A 744 0.31 13.37 -8.02
N LEU A 745 1.51 12.79 -8.06
CA LEU A 745 1.76 11.39 -7.74
C LEU A 745 2.05 11.26 -6.25
N THR A 746 1.12 10.68 -5.50
CA THR A 746 1.26 10.48 -4.05
C THR A 746 1.64 9.02 -3.72
N PRO A 747 2.38 8.76 -2.62
CA PRO A 747 2.79 7.41 -2.24
C PRO A 747 1.63 6.47 -1.88
N THR A 748 0.50 7.01 -1.43
CA THR A 748 -0.62 6.25 -0.85
C THR A 748 -1.83 6.10 -1.77
N ASN A 749 -2.12 7.10 -2.62
CA ASN A 749 -3.39 7.19 -3.36
C ASN A 749 -3.24 7.19 -4.90
N GLY A 750 -2.03 6.98 -5.43
CA GLY A 750 -1.81 6.71 -6.85
C GLY A 750 -1.65 7.95 -7.73
N LEU A 751 -2.62 8.87 -7.84
CA LEU A 751 -2.53 10.09 -8.67
C LEU A 751 -3.68 11.06 -8.35
N TRP A 752 -3.40 12.36 -8.28
CA TRP A 752 -4.39 13.43 -8.11
C TRP A 752 -4.35 14.39 -9.28
N LEU A 753 -5.51 14.92 -9.69
CA LEU A 753 -5.62 15.98 -10.69
C LEU A 753 -6.35 17.18 -10.07
N ARG A 754 -5.81 18.38 -10.25
CA ARG A 754 -6.49 19.64 -9.93
C ARG A 754 -6.55 20.52 -11.16
N ARG A 755 -7.69 21.12 -11.47
CA ARG A 755 -7.82 22.10 -12.57
C ARG A 755 -7.89 23.52 -11.99
N TYR A 756 -7.30 24.48 -12.69
CA TYR A 756 -7.38 25.90 -12.38
C TYR A 756 -8.25 26.57 -13.44
N ASP A 757 -9.40 27.10 -13.04
CA ASP A 757 -10.18 28.03 -13.86
C ASP A 757 -9.97 29.48 -13.36
N GLN A 758 -10.64 30.46 -13.98
CA GLN A 758 -10.59 31.85 -13.55
C GLN A 758 -11.49 32.18 -12.32
N GLU A 759 -12.22 31.21 -11.74
CA GLU A 759 -13.20 31.47 -10.65
C GLU A 759 -13.25 30.47 -9.45
N GLY A 760 -12.44 29.41 -9.37
CA GLY A 760 -12.43 28.45 -8.25
C GLY A 760 -11.86 27.05 -8.54
N HIS A 761 -11.07 26.50 -7.62
CA HIS A 761 -10.40 25.20 -7.78
C HIS A 761 -11.35 23.99 -7.67
N GLU A 762 -11.26 23.02 -8.61
CA GLU A 762 -11.91 21.71 -8.49
C GLU A 762 -10.86 20.58 -8.30
N LEU A 763 -11.06 19.73 -7.29
CA LEU A 763 -10.21 18.58 -6.94
C LEU A 763 -10.81 17.30 -7.53
N VAL A 764 -10.03 16.53 -8.29
CA VAL A 764 -10.48 15.26 -8.88
C VAL A 764 -9.61 14.10 -8.34
N ASP A 765 -10.26 13.15 -7.66
CA ASP A 765 -9.65 11.92 -7.10
C ASP A 765 -9.33 10.89 -8.21
N ALA A 766 -8.34 10.01 -7.95
CA ALA A 766 -7.79 8.98 -8.83
C ALA A 766 -8.85 8.06 -9.47
N LYS A 767 -9.99 7.84 -8.79
CA LYS A 767 -11.08 6.99 -9.28
C LYS A 767 -11.83 7.59 -10.47
N THR A 768 -11.77 8.91 -10.66
CA THR A 768 -12.53 9.62 -11.70
C THR A 768 -11.78 9.67 -13.03
N VAL A 769 -10.45 9.47 -13.04
CA VAL A 769 -9.65 9.46 -14.29
C VAL A 769 -10.00 8.24 -15.16
N GLY A 770 -10.37 7.11 -14.55
CA GLY A 770 -10.87 5.93 -15.28
C GLY A 770 -12.17 6.20 -16.07
N SER A 771 -12.93 7.23 -15.69
CA SER A 771 -14.15 7.69 -16.40
C SER A 771 -13.89 8.80 -17.43
N ILE A 772 -12.72 9.47 -17.41
CA ILE A 772 -12.39 10.55 -18.36
C ILE A 772 -11.93 9.98 -19.73
N VAL A 773 -11.52 8.71 -19.78
CA VAL A 773 -11.13 8.01 -21.03
C VAL A 773 -12.32 7.80 -22.00
N ALA A 774 -13.53 8.26 -21.66
CA ALA A 774 -14.67 8.31 -22.58
C ALA A 774 -14.77 9.62 -23.41
N LEU A 775 -13.86 10.58 -23.25
CA LEU A 775 -13.82 11.80 -24.07
C LEU A 775 -12.66 11.76 -25.06
N SER A 776 -12.76 10.83 -26.00
CA SER A 776 -12.17 11.01 -27.33
C SER A 776 -13.09 11.93 -28.13
N ASP A 777 -12.99 13.25 -27.93
CA ASP A 777 -13.43 14.27 -28.90
C ASP A 777 -13.00 15.68 -28.44
N GLY A 778 -11.91 16.19 -29.02
CA GLY A 778 -11.55 17.61 -29.01
C GLY A 778 -10.36 18.04 -28.12
N PRO A 779 -9.63 19.10 -28.50
CA PRO A 779 -8.43 19.58 -27.79
C PRO A 779 -8.75 20.67 -26.75
N GLU A 780 -9.71 20.45 -25.84
CA GLU A 780 -10.07 21.37 -24.74
C GLU A 780 -10.01 20.74 -23.34
#